data_AF-A0A3C0WAD8-F1
#
_entry.id   AF-A0A3C0WAD8-F1
#
_cell.length_a   1.000
_cell.length_b   1.000
_cell.length_c   1.000
_cell.angle_alpha   90.00
_cell.angle_beta   90.00
_cell.angle_gamma   90.00
#
_symmetry.space_group_name_H-M   'P 1'
#
loop_
_entity.id
_entity.type
_entity.pdbx_description
1 polymer ?
#
loop_
_entity_poly.entity_id
_entity_poly.type
_entity_poly.pdbx_seq_one_letter_code
_entity_poly.pdbx_strand_id
1 'polypeptide(L)'
;MKKRLMSILLTLCMLITMLPTTAWAADQEGPVTVNGDISIEGKGWNFKKDGSAYKPVYYNFQGNFIEDLEKWGSNPYLELTREGNTITVTVHGNVSLSTEKDTSKNDQGKECIGVNKSFSSYELNLIITGAADGNNTLSLTSKGFGYTLSSYQGDVTFTGGITVNVESTYNGDYSRNTISRGINVSNGDLIISGDGTSVTATNAATDTTVNTVNALKVSGGAELIATNNNRDGKALSFGSIAVNSGYDYMEKDTTSSYKTLPTEGRDEAIKNYRRIKIAPTTIVTADDVYIAGEKAVVGVETSLGEGNGTYLYDATTRTLKLNNVNITAANSAAIRIFDGYPDCTIVVTGTNKLQGNYNHCIESYSNFTISGDGTLEMTNGKTTAASVIYCGPYKSLSIGAEVILRNDRNAGNLIFTVKDNAYSFADGYNIYASTNSTGEPLEEYSSAKYSSYQYLRATKETLPTGSETTYDVTITADNVTVSGGALTQTVKAGEAMTPVILTAKEGYIFRDGYYTGKNGVSITRDSATQLTISGTPSADATLSINGPIPYVVVTLPAPVAGDVPATSATLSSPVYSNIQFVKIKWYSFDGVSKITPLSSGDKFVEGKKYCANITFTPAIASANYLLIDENGNKPWYAEWDSSYFSWFFDDAPAATHTHTYDDAIWTTDDNNHWHQCTDPNCPNKIGSIKDSAAHNYVNGACTICGKAGGTTEEHHFDTAWSYDSTDHWHKCTDEGCDAVSDKAPHEWVGWRVDEPYGTHQRFCNCGYRDYGHTYHLAYAADGENGHYQYCTTGNCTYQTSTVPHNYDGDTCTICGYTKTGGGEIVPPTPGGTIVIIVPAEEEPAPRPNPSTGALTTVAALTVATITRH
;
A
#
# COMPACT_ATOMS: atom_id res chain seq x y z
N MET A 1 22.45 53.19 -25.69
CA MET A 1 21.98 52.34 -26.81
C MET A 1 22.81 52.56 -28.09
N LYS A 2 24.13 52.32 -28.05
CA LYS A 2 25.02 52.43 -29.24
C LYS A 2 26.06 51.30 -29.37
N LYS A 3 25.94 50.23 -28.57
CA LYS A 3 26.88 49.09 -28.59
C LYS A 3 26.27 47.75 -29.03
N ARG A 4 24.99 47.72 -29.44
CA ARG A 4 24.34 46.48 -29.94
C ARG A 4 24.07 46.44 -31.45
N LEU A 5 24.24 47.55 -32.17
CA LEU A 5 24.13 47.55 -33.64
C LEU A 5 25.46 47.24 -34.37
N MET A 6 26.61 47.39 -33.70
CA MET A 6 27.92 47.29 -34.36
C MET A 6 28.49 45.86 -34.38
N SER A 7 27.99 44.95 -33.54
CA SER A 7 28.35 43.51 -33.62
C SER A 7 27.57 42.78 -34.71
N ILE A 8 26.31 43.15 -34.97
CA ILE A 8 25.49 42.48 -36.00
C ILE A 8 25.99 42.82 -37.42
N LEU A 9 26.49 44.04 -37.62
CA LEU A 9 27.04 44.46 -38.92
C LEU A 9 28.39 43.80 -39.24
N LEU A 10 29.17 43.41 -38.22
CA LEU A 10 30.49 42.77 -38.42
C LEU A 10 30.35 41.25 -38.66
N THR A 11 29.33 40.59 -38.11
CA THR A 11 29.03 39.18 -38.41
C THR A 11 28.41 39.01 -39.80
N LEU A 12 27.69 40.02 -40.32
CA LEU A 12 27.14 40.02 -41.67
C LEU A 12 28.21 40.22 -42.76
N CYS A 13 29.34 40.87 -42.45
CA CYS A 13 30.43 41.10 -43.41
C CYS A 13 31.42 39.93 -43.53
N MET A 14 31.52 39.04 -42.55
CA MET A 14 32.38 37.85 -42.63
C MET A 14 31.70 36.64 -43.32
N LEU A 15 30.38 36.69 -43.55
CA LEU A 15 29.67 35.64 -44.29
C LEU A 15 29.62 35.88 -45.81
N ILE A 16 30.22 36.99 -46.30
CA ILE A 16 30.18 37.40 -47.72
C ILE A 16 31.52 37.13 -48.47
N THR A 17 32.54 36.54 -47.84
CA THR A 17 33.87 36.35 -48.48
C THR A 17 34.31 34.91 -48.77
N MET A 18 33.41 33.93 -48.72
CA MET A 18 33.73 32.56 -49.18
C MET A 18 32.65 32.02 -50.12
N LEU A 19 32.71 32.47 -51.38
CA LEU A 19 32.18 31.69 -52.50
C LEU A 19 33.02 30.42 -52.67
N PRO A 20 32.42 29.34 -53.21
CA PRO A 20 32.95 28.84 -54.46
C PRO A 20 31.98 29.16 -55.60
N THR A 21 32.47 29.97 -56.52
CA THR A 21 32.02 29.99 -57.90
C THR A 21 32.25 28.60 -58.51
N THR A 22 31.19 27.87 -58.81
CA THR A 22 31.19 26.88 -59.88
C THR A 22 30.00 27.14 -60.79
N ALA A 23 30.34 27.76 -61.91
CA ALA A 23 29.76 27.63 -63.25
C ALA A 23 28.24 27.43 -63.38
N TRP A 24 27.62 28.47 -63.94
CA TRP A 24 26.59 28.40 -64.97
C TRP A 24 26.44 27.02 -65.64
N ALA A 25 25.24 26.44 -65.52
CA ALA A 25 24.63 25.69 -66.60
C ALA A 25 23.33 26.43 -66.97
N ALA A 26 23.26 26.77 -68.24
CA ALA A 26 22.27 27.65 -68.83
C ALA A 26 20.83 27.19 -68.62
N ASP A 27 19.95 28.18 -68.47
CA ASP A 27 18.52 28.07 -68.68
C ASP A 27 18.22 27.27 -69.96
N GLN A 28 17.56 26.13 -69.82
CA GLN A 28 16.85 25.50 -70.93
C GLN A 28 15.38 25.81 -70.74
N GLU A 29 14.87 26.68 -71.61
CA GLU A 29 13.44 27.00 -71.68
C GLU A 29 12.66 25.79 -72.22
N GLY A 30 11.67 25.34 -71.46
CA GLY A 30 10.63 24.41 -71.93
C GLY A 30 10.78 22.96 -71.44
N PRO A 31 9.78 22.11 -71.74
CA PRO A 31 9.79 20.69 -71.38
C PRO A 31 11.03 20.00 -71.94
N VAL A 32 11.81 19.36 -71.07
CA VAL A 32 13.07 18.71 -71.43
C VAL A 32 12.78 17.26 -71.83
N THR A 33 13.40 16.80 -72.92
CA THR A 33 13.05 15.52 -73.57
C THR A 33 13.37 14.27 -72.75
N VAL A 34 14.09 14.40 -71.64
CA VAL A 34 14.27 13.40 -70.57
C VAL A 34 14.96 14.08 -69.37
N ASN A 35 14.60 13.72 -68.14
CA ASN A 35 15.28 14.09 -66.88
C ASN A 35 15.03 15.51 -66.32
N GLY A 36 13.78 15.85 -66.02
CA GLY A 36 13.46 17.02 -65.18
C GLY A 36 13.45 16.69 -63.67
N ASP A 37 13.42 17.72 -62.83
CA ASP A 37 13.14 17.64 -61.38
C ASP A 37 11.92 16.74 -61.09
N ILE A 38 10.87 16.88 -61.92
CA ILE A 38 9.69 16.02 -61.94
C ILE A 38 9.35 15.65 -63.38
N SER A 39 8.78 14.47 -63.57
CA SER A 39 8.22 13.97 -64.83
C SER A 39 6.74 13.69 -64.65
N ILE A 40 5.91 14.19 -65.55
CA ILE A 40 4.47 13.89 -65.61
C ILE A 40 4.13 13.36 -67.01
N GLU A 41 3.48 12.18 -67.08
CA GLU A 41 3.22 11.44 -68.32
C GLU A 41 4.47 11.27 -69.20
N GLY A 42 5.61 11.05 -68.56
CA GLY A 42 6.93 10.95 -69.19
C GLY A 42 7.45 12.24 -69.86
N LYS A 43 6.87 13.41 -69.56
CA LYS A 43 7.41 14.73 -69.92
C LYS A 43 8.13 15.32 -68.71
N GLY A 44 9.43 15.57 -68.84
CA GLY A 44 10.25 16.16 -67.77
C GLY A 44 10.08 17.68 -67.65
N TRP A 45 10.10 18.19 -66.42
CA TRP A 45 10.03 19.60 -66.08
C TRP A 45 11.01 19.98 -64.98
N ASN A 46 11.63 21.17 -65.10
CA ASN A 46 12.52 21.75 -64.10
C ASN A 46 11.91 23.04 -63.53
N PHE A 47 11.97 23.21 -62.21
CA PHE A 47 11.43 24.41 -61.56
C PHE A 47 12.39 25.59 -61.73
N LYS A 48 11.86 26.73 -62.17
CA LYS A 48 12.61 27.99 -62.30
C LYS A 48 12.65 28.73 -60.97
N LYS A 49 13.79 29.36 -60.66
CA LYS A 49 13.94 30.25 -59.51
C LYS A 49 13.62 31.70 -59.88
N ASP A 50 12.95 32.40 -58.97
CA ASP A 50 12.80 33.85 -58.94
C ASP A 50 13.46 34.37 -57.65
N GLY A 51 14.67 34.91 -57.76
CA GLY A 51 15.51 35.17 -56.60
C GLY A 51 15.84 33.87 -55.84
N SER A 52 15.39 33.77 -54.58
CA SER A 52 15.59 32.59 -53.72
C SER A 52 14.43 31.59 -53.74
N ALA A 53 13.28 31.90 -54.35
CA ALA A 53 12.08 31.06 -54.34
C ALA A 53 11.86 30.40 -55.71
N TYR A 54 11.18 29.26 -55.77
CA TYR A 54 10.76 28.66 -57.05
C TYR A 54 9.39 29.18 -57.47
N LYS A 55 9.16 29.34 -58.78
CA LYS A 55 7.84 29.68 -59.31
C LYS A 55 6.92 28.45 -59.34
N PRO A 56 5.63 28.59 -58.99
CA PRO A 56 4.66 27.54 -59.22
C PRO A 56 4.53 27.26 -60.71
N VAL A 57 4.22 26.01 -61.05
CA VAL A 57 3.89 25.58 -62.41
C VAL A 57 2.63 24.73 -62.35
N TYR A 58 1.84 24.76 -63.42
CA TYR A 58 0.60 24.00 -63.50
C TYR A 58 0.69 22.99 -64.63
N TYR A 59 0.22 21.77 -64.39
CA TYR A 59 0.06 20.76 -65.43
C TYR A 59 -1.42 20.62 -65.76
N ASN A 60 -1.80 20.94 -67.00
CA ASN A 60 -3.19 21.01 -67.43
C ASN A 60 -3.68 19.72 -68.12
N PHE A 61 -4.99 19.62 -68.34
CA PHE A 61 -5.63 18.48 -69.00
C PHE A 61 -5.20 18.25 -70.47
N GLN A 62 -4.53 19.22 -71.10
CA GLN A 62 -3.98 19.07 -72.46
C GLN A 62 -2.57 18.46 -72.46
N GLY A 63 -2.09 18.06 -71.27
CA GLY A 63 -0.79 17.43 -71.07
C GLY A 63 0.38 18.40 -71.16
N ASN A 64 0.16 19.69 -70.88
CA ASN A 64 1.19 20.74 -70.98
C ASN A 64 1.46 21.41 -69.63
N PHE A 65 2.74 21.75 -69.41
CA PHE A 65 3.18 22.59 -68.31
C PHE A 65 2.99 24.06 -68.67
N ILE A 66 2.37 24.83 -67.79
CA ILE A 66 2.13 26.27 -67.96
C ILE A 66 2.52 27.04 -66.69
N GLU A 67 3.07 28.24 -66.85
CA GLU A 67 3.53 29.09 -65.75
C GLU A 67 2.49 30.14 -65.31
N ASP A 68 1.38 30.25 -66.04
CA ASP A 68 0.32 31.24 -65.80
C ASP A 68 -1.07 30.59 -65.95
N LEU A 69 -1.88 30.71 -64.90
CA LEU A 69 -3.21 30.11 -64.77
C LEU A 69 -4.34 31.01 -65.30
N GLU A 70 -4.09 32.31 -65.58
CA GLU A 70 -5.13 33.33 -65.87
C GLU A 70 -6.05 33.01 -67.07
N LYS A 71 -5.72 32.01 -67.88
CA LYS A 71 -6.51 31.59 -69.07
C LYS A 71 -7.50 30.45 -68.84
N TRP A 72 -7.50 29.80 -67.67
CA TRP A 72 -8.28 28.58 -67.46
C TRP A 72 -8.95 28.59 -66.08
N GLY A 73 -10.16 29.12 -66.01
CA GLY A 73 -10.99 29.01 -64.80
C GLY A 73 -11.39 27.55 -64.54
N SER A 74 -11.19 27.09 -63.29
CA SER A 74 -11.87 25.95 -62.66
C SER A 74 -11.77 24.56 -63.33
N ASN A 75 -10.74 24.27 -64.12
CA ASN A 75 -10.52 22.92 -64.66
C ASN A 75 -9.75 22.03 -63.67
N PRO A 76 -9.87 20.69 -63.70
CA PRO A 76 -9.01 19.83 -62.90
C PRO A 76 -7.57 19.88 -63.44
N TYR A 77 -6.64 20.37 -62.64
CA TYR A 77 -5.22 20.47 -62.97
C TYR A 77 -4.37 20.05 -61.77
N LEU A 78 -3.08 19.83 -62.03
CA LEU A 78 -2.09 19.68 -60.98
C LEU A 78 -1.39 21.03 -60.80
N GLU A 79 -1.39 21.54 -59.58
CA GLU A 79 -0.54 22.67 -59.18
C GLU A 79 0.74 22.09 -58.58
N LEU A 80 1.87 22.48 -59.14
CA LEU A 80 3.17 22.01 -58.71
C LEU A 80 3.95 23.17 -58.12
N THR A 81 4.38 23.01 -56.87
CA THR A 81 5.27 23.95 -56.20
C THR A 81 6.54 23.24 -55.76
N ARG A 82 7.61 24.03 -55.56
CA ARG A 82 8.86 23.51 -55.01
C ARG A 82 9.35 24.44 -53.91
N GLU A 83 9.62 23.88 -52.75
CA GLU A 83 10.27 24.56 -51.64
C GLU A 83 11.51 23.78 -51.22
N GLY A 84 12.69 24.36 -51.46
CA GLY A 84 13.96 23.66 -51.26
C GLY A 84 14.04 22.34 -52.04
N ASN A 85 14.07 21.24 -51.29
CA ASN A 85 14.13 19.87 -51.80
C ASN A 85 12.76 19.19 -51.90
N THR A 86 11.67 19.86 -51.57
CA THR A 86 10.33 19.26 -51.59
C THR A 86 9.53 19.79 -52.77
N ILE A 87 9.03 18.88 -53.59
CA ILE A 87 8.05 19.16 -54.64
C ILE A 87 6.67 18.77 -54.11
N THR A 88 5.72 19.70 -54.18
CA THR A 88 4.33 19.44 -53.81
C THR A 88 3.46 19.48 -55.06
N VAL A 89 2.71 18.41 -55.29
CA VAL A 89 1.69 18.28 -56.31
C VAL A 89 0.33 18.39 -55.61
N THR A 90 -0.29 19.56 -55.74
CA THR A 90 -1.65 19.81 -55.27
C THR A 90 -2.64 19.46 -56.37
N VAL A 91 -3.55 18.54 -56.08
CA VAL A 91 -4.56 18.05 -57.01
C VAL A 91 -5.85 18.82 -56.80
N HIS A 92 -6.35 19.43 -57.86
CA HIS A 92 -7.63 20.14 -57.89
C HIS A 92 -8.64 19.33 -58.70
N GLY A 93 -9.74 18.90 -58.09
CA GLY A 93 -10.77 18.04 -58.66
C GLY A 93 -10.29 16.62 -59.00
N ASN A 94 -10.78 16.08 -60.12
CA ASN A 94 -10.47 14.73 -60.58
C ASN A 94 -9.49 14.77 -61.76
N VAL A 95 -8.24 14.34 -61.53
CA VAL A 95 -7.18 14.29 -62.54
C VAL A 95 -6.88 12.83 -62.88
N SER A 96 -6.81 12.52 -64.18
CA SER A 96 -6.39 11.21 -64.68
C SER A 96 -5.17 11.36 -65.58
N LEU A 97 -4.10 10.62 -65.29
CA LEU A 97 -2.89 10.55 -66.07
C LEU A 97 -2.69 9.13 -66.57
N SER A 98 -2.28 8.97 -67.83
CA SER A 98 -2.05 7.65 -68.38
C SER A 98 -0.85 7.59 -69.31
N THR A 99 -0.12 6.49 -69.26
CA THR A 99 1.00 6.25 -70.17
C THR A 99 0.77 4.99 -71.00
N GLU A 100 1.00 5.12 -72.30
CA GLU A 100 0.85 4.04 -73.26
C GLU A 100 2.09 3.13 -73.29
N LYS A 101 1.90 1.90 -73.77
CA LYS A 101 3.00 0.99 -74.07
C LYS A 101 3.75 1.49 -75.31
N ASP A 102 5.02 1.86 -75.16
CA ASP A 102 5.87 2.15 -76.32
C ASP A 102 6.26 0.82 -77.00
N THR A 103 5.64 0.50 -78.13
CA THR A 103 5.93 -0.71 -78.91
C THR A 103 7.18 -0.58 -79.78
N SER A 104 7.77 0.61 -79.87
CA SER A 104 8.85 0.94 -80.81
C SER A 104 10.25 0.85 -80.22
N LYS A 105 10.38 0.79 -78.89
CA LYS A 105 11.65 0.71 -78.18
C LYS A 105 11.57 -0.34 -77.07
N ASN A 106 12.69 -0.99 -76.76
CA ASN A 106 12.86 -1.79 -75.53
C ASN A 106 12.91 -0.87 -74.28
N ASP A 107 12.10 0.19 -74.25
CA ASP A 107 12.19 1.27 -73.27
C ASP A 107 11.14 1.08 -72.18
N GLN A 108 11.52 1.42 -70.96
CA GLN A 108 10.64 1.43 -69.81
C GLN A 108 9.39 2.26 -70.16
N GLY A 109 8.21 1.70 -69.93
CA GLY A 109 6.96 2.43 -69.89
C GLY A 109 7.16 3.71 -69.09
N LYS A 110 6.73 4.83 -69.66
CA LYS A 110 6.85 6.14 -69.03
C LYS A 110 6.07 6.14 -67.71
N GLU A 111 6.66 6.70 -66.67
CA GLU A 111 5.95 6.88 -65.41
C GLU A 111 4.88 7.97 -65.56
N CYS A 112 3.74 7.80 -64.90
CA CYS A 112 2.72 8.84 -64.84
C CYS A 112 3.23 10.01 -64.03
N ILE A 113 3.88 9.74 -62.89
CA ILE A 113 4.60 10.73 -62.09
C ILE A 113 5.94 10.11 -61.66
N GLY A 114 7.05 10.83 -61.86
CA GLY A 114 8.37 10.38 -61.46
C GLY A 114 9.25 11.54 -60.97
N VAL A 115 10.01 11.34 -59.90
CA VAL A 115 11.05 12.28 -59.41
C VAL A 115 12.40 11.57 -59.28
N ASN A 116 13.49 12.35 -59.33
CA ASN A 116 14.87 11.86 -59.19
C ASN A 116 15.31 10.81 -60.23
N LYS A 117 14.71 10.84 -61.44
CA LYS A 117 15.00 9.86 -62.51
C LYS A 117 16.45 9.88 -63.01
N SER A 118 17.14 11.02 -62.87
CA SER A 118 18.59 11.09 -63.03
C SER A 118 19.24 10.92 -61.67
N PHE A 119 20.33 10.13 -61.61
CA PHE A 119 21.19 9.99 -60.43
C PHE A 119 21.92 11.33 -60.12
N SER A 120 21.18 12.40 -59.86
CA SER A 120 21.69 13.70 -59.46
C SER A 120 22.15 13.68 -58.00
N SER A 121 23.04 14.60 -57.65
CA SER A 121 23.58 14.78 -56.30
C SER A 121 22.59 15.40 -55.29
N TYR A 122 21.32 15.58 -55.66
CA TYR A 122 20.31 16.25 -54.85
C TYR A 122 19.08 15.35 -54.72
N GLU A 123 18.65 15.14 -53.48
CA GLU A 123 17.49 14.34 -53.09
C GLU A 123 16.23 15.23 -53.10
N LEU A 124 15.22 14.85 -53.90
CA LEU A 124 13.92 15.53 -53.93
C LEU A 124 12.83 14.69 -53.26
N ASN A 125 12.11 15.29 -52.32
CA ASN A 125 10.90 14.71 -51.74
C ASN A 125 9.69 15.06 -52.60
N LEU A 126 8.72 14.16 -52.68
CA LEU A 126 7.45 14.35 -53.38
C LEU A 126 6.29 14.31 -52.38
N ILE A 127 5.51 15.38 -52.33
CA ILE A 127 4.23 15.43 -51.63
C ILE A 127 3.11 15.47 -52.67
N ILE A 128 2.12 14.61 -52.54
CA ILE A 128 0.88 14.65 -53.31
C ILE A 128 -0.27 14.93 -52.33
N THR A 129 -0.99 16.02 -52.55
CA THR A 129 -2.04 16.50 -51.64
C THR A 129 -3.29 16.94 -52.39
N GLY A 130 -4.45 16.84 -51.72
CA GLY A 130 -5.69 17.43 -52.21
C GLY A 130 -5.70 18.93 -51.99
N ALA A 131 -6.35 19.66 -52.88
CA ALA A 131 -6.71 21.06 -52.66
C ALA A 131 -7.79 21.21 -51.57
N ALA A 132 -7.95 22.42 -51.05
CA ALA A 132 -8.88 22.73 -49.95
C ALA A 132 -10.37 22.70 -50.36
N ASP A 133 -10.67 22.51 -51.63
CA ASP A 133 -12.01 22.48 -52.23
C ASP A 133 -12.78 21.16 -51.98
N GLY A 134 -12.09 20.11 -51.52
CA GLY A 134 -12.67 18.82 -51.15
C GLY A 134 -13.00 17.91 -52.35
N ASN A 135 -12.97 16.59 -52.14
CA ASN A 135 -13.17 15.56 -53.18
C ASN A 135 -12.14 15.59 -54.33
N ASN A 136 -10.86 15.54 -53.99
CA ASN A 136 -9.75 15.50 -54.95
C ASN A 136 -9.33 14.05 -55.24
N THR A 137 -9.31 13.68 -56.52
CA THR A 137 -8.91 12.33 -56.97
C THR A 137 -7.80 12.42 -58.00
N LEU A 138 -6.71 11.67 -57.77
CA LEU A 138 -5.65 11.47 -58.75
C LEU A 138 -5.64 10.00 -59.20
N SER A 139 -5.92 9.75 -60.48
CA SER A 139 -5.85 8.41 -61.06
C SER A 139 -4.66 8.31 -62.03
N LEU A 140 -3.76 7.38 -61.79
CA LEU A 140 -2.54 7.14 -62.56
C LEU A 140 -2.60 5.74 -63.16
N THR A 141 -2.49 5.62 -64.49
CA THR A 141 -2.56 4.31 -65.16
C THR A 141 -1.38 4.13 -66.12
N SER A 142 -0.51 3.14 -65.88
CA SER A 142 0.58 2.78 -66.80
C SER A 142 0.29 1.47 -67.54
N LYS A 143 0.47 1.48 -68.87
CA LYS A 143 0.25 0.30 -69.74
C LYS A 143 1.54 -0.41 -70.17
N GLY A 144 2.70 0.26 -70.05
CA GLY A 144 4.03 -0.31 -70.34
C GLY A 144 4.71 -0.90 -69.10
N PHE A 145 5.84 -1.58 -69.27
CA PHE A 145 6.62 -2.12 -68.15
C PHE A 145 7.35 -0.99 -67.41
N GLY A 146 7.31 -0.95 -66.08
CA GLY A 146 7.99 0.10 -65.31
C GLY A 146 7.16 0.54 -64.11
N TYR A 147 7.38 1.76 -63.64
CA TYR A 147 6.70 2.26 -62.45
C TYR A 147 5.57 3.21 -62.84
N THR A 148 4.39 3.09 -62.23
CA THR A 148 3.31 4.06 -62.48
C THR A 148 3.59 5.37 -61.77
N LEU A 149 3.98 5.28 -60.50
CA LEU A 149 4.53 6.37 -59.70
C LEU A 149 5.91 5.97 -59.16
N SER A 150 6.92 6.82 -59.35
CA SER A 150 8.28 6.53 -58.89
C SER A 150 8.96 7.68 -58.17
N SER A 151 9.76 7.31 -57.18
CA SER A 151 10.84 8.13 -56.65
C SER A 151 12.10 7.27 -56.55
N TYR A 152 13.19 7.72 -57.15
CA TYR A 152 14.47 7.01 -57.09
C TYR A 152 15.31 7.37 -55.85
N GLN A 153 15.05 8.53 -55.24
CA GLN A 153 15.66 9.05 -54.01
C GLN A 153 14.64 9.96 -53.32
N GLY A 154 14.66 10.10 -52.00
CA GLY A 154 13.75 10.97 -51.28
C GLY A 154 12.35 10.40 -51.07
N ASP A 155 11.66 10.96 -50.09
CA ASP A 155 10.40 10.46 -49.57
C ASP A 155 9.23 10.76 -50.53
N VAL A 156 8.24 9.88 -50.54
CA VAL A 156 6.94 10.11 -51.18
C VAL A 156 5.87 10.18 -50.12
N THR A 157 5.14 11.29 -50.05
CA THR A 157 4.07 11.53 -49.08
C THR A 157 2.73 11.76 -49.77
N PHE A 158 1.70 11.04 -49.34
CA PHE A 158 0.30 11.31 -49.67
C PHE A 158 -0.41 11.92 -48.46
N THR A 159 -1.09 13.05 -48.65
CA THR A 159 -1.77 13.76 -47.54
C THR A 159 -2.92 14.66 -47.99
N GLY A 160 -3.56 15.35 -47.05
CA GLY A 160 -4.55 16.39 -47.33
C GLY A 160 -5.88 15.88 -47.90
N GLY A 161 -6.36 14.70 -47.48
CA GLY A 161 -7.71 14.22 -47.81
C GLY A 161 -7.88 13.76 -49.25
N ILE A 162 -6.79 13.45 -49.96
CA ILE A 162 -6.82 13.04 -51.37
C ILE A 162 -7.12 11.55 -51.55
N THR A 163 -7.86 11.21 -52.61
CA THR A 163 -7.95 9.84 -53.13
C THR A 163 -6.95 9.63 -54.27
N VAL A 164 -6.02 8.68 -54.14
CA VAL A 164 -5.05 8.35 -55.18
C VAL A 164 -5.22 6.92 -55.65
N ASN A 165 -5.48 6.74 -56.94
CA ASN A 165 -5.55 5.43 -57.59
C ASN A 165 -4.32 5.26 -58.49
N VAL A 166 -3.52 4.22 -58.25
CA VAL A 166 -2.31 3.93 -59.01
C VAL A 166 -2.43 2.54 -59.60
N GLU A 167 -2.47 2.43 -60.93
CA GLU A 167 -2.67 1.17 -61.62
C GLU A 167 -1.56 0.91 -62.64
N SER A 168 -0.87 -0.23 -62.50
CA SER A 168 -0.07 -0.80 -63.58
C SER A 168 -0.82 -1.95 -64.23
N THR A 169 -1.25 -1.76 -65.47
CA THR A 169 -1.96 -2.79 -66.25
C THR A 169 -1.01 -3.71 -67.01
N TYR A 170 0.30 -3.48 -66.90
CA TYR A 170 1.30 -4.30 -67.58
C TYR A 170 1.32 -5.70 -66.97
N ASN A 171 1.00 -6.69 -67.80
CA ASN A 171 0.90 -8.10 -67.43
C ASN A 171 1.95 -8.96 -68.18
N GLY A 172 3.03 -8.35 -68.64
CA GLY A 172 3.86 -8.86 -69.72
C GLY A 172 4.62 -10.17 -69.48
N ASP A 173 5.20 -10.66 -70.58
CA ASP A 173 5.76 -11.98 -70.83
C ASP A 173 7.08 -12.23 -70.07
N TYR A 174 7.22 -13.40 -69.41
CA TYR A 174 8.25 -13.79 -68.43
C TYR A 174 9.71 -13.73 -68.92
N SER A 175 9.94 -13.41 -70.20
CA SER A 175 11.18 -13.64 -70.94
C SER A 175 12.19 -12.48 -70.94
N ARG A 176 11.89 -11.31 -70.33
CA ARG A 176 12.69 -10.08 -70.53
C ARG A 176 13.27 -9.38 -69.29
N ASN A 177 13.20 -9.96 -68.08
CA ASN A 177 13.72 -9.33 -66.84
C ASN A 177 13.23 -7.86 -66.67
N THR A 178 11.94 -7.62 -66.91
CA THR A 178 11.30 -6.29 -66.82
C THR A 178 10.54 -6.17 -65.51
N ILE A 179 10.83 -5.13 -64.73
CA ILE A 179 10.16 -4.85 -63.44
C ILE A 179 8.95 -3.95 -63.70
N SER A 180 7.79 -4.26 -63.14
CA SER A 180 6.62 -3.37 -63.19
C SER A 180 5.91 -3.22 -61.85
N ARG A 181 5.74 -1.98 -61.36
CA ARG A 181 5.11 -1.70 -60.06
C ARG A 181 4.09 -0.57 -60.16
N GLY A 182 3.10 -0.57 -59.27
CA GLY A 182 2.22 0.58 -59.08
C GLY A 182 3.02 1.75 -58.51
N ILE A 183 3.52 1.59 -57.28
CA ILE A 183 4.30 2.61 -56.58
C ILE A 183 5.70 2.06 -56.29
N ASN A 184 6.73 2.84 -56.62
CA ASN A 184 8.12 2.49 -56.33
C ASN A 184 8.89 3.65 -55.69
N VAL A 185 9.31 3.48 -54.44
CA VAL A 185 10.20 4.38 -53.69
C VAL A 185 11.54 3.65 -53.45
N SER A 186 12.56 3.95 -54.24
CA SER A 186 13.82 3.19 -54.25
C SER A 186 14.77 3.55 -53.12
N ASN A 187 14.79 4.80 -52.65
CA ASN A 187 15.68 5.26 -51.58
C ASN A 187 15.04 6.42 -50.82
N GLY A 188 13.99 6.11 -50.08
CA GLY A 188 13.18 7.04 -49.29
C GLY A 188 12.03 6.30 -48.64
N ASP A 189 11.26 7.00 -47.81
CA ASP A 189 10.06 6.49 -47.16
C ASP A 189 8.82 6.70 -48.02
N LEU A 190 7.86 5.79 -47.88
CA LEU A 190 6.50 6.00 -48.36
C LEU A 190 5.62 6.36 -47.17
N ILE A 191 5.04 7.56 -47.19
CA ILE A 191 4.26 8.14 -46.10
C ILE A 191 2.82 8.38 -46.58
N ILE A 192 1.84 7.86 -45.86
CA ILE A 192 0.42 8.04 -46.16
C ILE A 192 -0.24 8.56 -44.88
N SER A 193 -0.75 9.79 -44.91
CA SER A 193 -1.15 10.50 -43.69
C SER A 193 -2.35 11.43 -43.89
N GLY A 194 -2.99 11.81 -42.78
CA GLY A 194 -4.08 12.79 -42.77
C GLY A 194 -5.45 12.18 -43.04
N ASP A 195 -6.46 12.75 -42.38
CA ASP A 195 -7.82 12.23 -42.41
C ASP A 195 -8.43 12.34 -43.81
N GLY A 196 -9.18 11.33 -44.23
CA GLY A 196 -9.75 11.23 -45.57
C GLY A 196 -8.75 10.92 -46.70
N THR A 197 -7.44 10.79 -46.43
CA THR A 197 -6.45 10.38 -47.45
C THR A 197 -6.57 8.88 -47.72
N SER A 198 -6.78 8.47 -48.97
CA SER A 198 -6.84 7.06 -49.37
C SER A 198 -5.96 6.79 -50.59
N VAL A 199 -5.11 5.76 -50.52
CA VAL A 199 -4.24 5.33 -51.62
C VAL A 199 -4.59 3.91 -52.01
N THR A 200 -5.05 3.73 -53.25
CA THR A 200 -5.29 2.40 -53.85
C THR A 200 -4.27 2.14 -54.93
N ALA A 201 -3.45 1.11 -54.78
CA ALA A 201 -2.45 0.68 -55.75
C ALA A 201 -2.77 -0.72 -56.29
N THR A 202 -2.71 -0.89 -57.61
CA THR A 202 -2.91 -2.17 -58.29
C THR A 202 -1.75 -2.47 -59.25
N ASN A 203 -1.37 -3.76 -59.34
CA ASN A 203 -0.36 -4.24 -60.28
C ASN A 203 -0.80 -5.54 -60.94
N ALA A 204 -0.53 -5.70 -62.22
CA ALA A 204 -0.80 -6.94 -62.97
C ALA A 204 0.45 -7.81 -63.20
N ALA A 205 1.66 -7.30 -62.93
CA ALA A 205 2.92 -8.04 -63.05
C ALA A 205 3.24 -8.89 -61.81
N THR A 206 4.23 -9.77 -61.94
CA THR A 206 4.72 -10.62 -60.83
C THR A 206 5.46 -9.82 -59.75
N ASP A 207 5.94 -8.62 -60.06
CA ASP A 207 6.59 -7.77 -59.07
C ASP A 207 5.62 -7.21 -58.03
N THR A 208 6.16 -6.74 -56.91
CA THR A 208 5.38 -6.12 -55.83
C THR A 208 4.58 -4.89 -56.29
N THR A 209 3.36 -4.72 -55.78
CA THR A 209 2.49 -3.60 -56.18
C THR A 209 2.99 -2.26 -55.63
N VAL A 210 3.32 -2.23 -54.34
CA VAL A 210 3.94 -1.10 -53.65
C VAL A 210 5.30 -1.54 -53.13
N ASN A 211 6.34 -0.81 -53.49
CA ASN A 211 7.71 -1.06 -53.05
C ASN A 211 8.29 0.21 -52.42
N THR A 212 8.78 0.11 -51.18
CA THR A 212 9.56 1.16 -50.52
C THR A 212 10.80 0.54 -49.87
N VAL A 213 12.00 0.89 -50.31
CA VAL A 213 13.20 0.20 -49.78
C VAL A 213 13.44 0.53 -48.30
N ASN A 214 13.03 1.72 -47.83
CA ASN A 214 13.24 2.16 -46.45
C ASN A 214 12.04 1.85 -45.56
N ALA A 215 11.15 2.81 -45.27
CA ALA A 215 9.98 2.60 -44.44
C ALA A 215 8.64 2.81 -45.18
N LEU A 216 7.62 2.05 -44.78
CA LEU A 216 6.20 2.33 -45.05
C LEU A 216 5.56 2.93 -43.79
N LYS A 217 5.00 4.13 -43.89
CA LYS A 217 4.35 4.85 -42.78
C LYS A 217 2.89 5.14 -43.11
N VAL A 218 1.97 4.72 -42.25
CA VAL A 218 0.52 5.01 -42.39
C VAL A 218 0.00 5.59 -41.08
N SER A 219 -0.63 6.76 -41.13
CA SER A 219 -1.05 7.48 -39.92
C SER A 219 -2.19 8.47 -40.17
N GLY A 220 -2.69 9.09 -39.09
CA GLY A 220 -3.59 10.24 -39.16
C GLY A 220 -4.95 9.97 -39.80
N GLY A 221 -5.48 8.75 -39.72
CA GLY A 221 -6.78 8.38 -40.32
C GLY A 221 -6.68 7.90 -41.78
N ALA A 222 -5.49 7.94 -42.39
CA ALA A 222 -5.32 7.58 -43.79
C ALA A 222 -5.42 6.07 -44.06
N GLU A 223 -5.69 5.68 -45.30
CA GLU A 223 -5.87 4.29 -45.73
C GLU A 223 -4.93 3.92 -46.91
N LEU A 224 -4.39 2.69 -46.89
CA LEU A 224 -3.67 2.07 -48.00
C LEU A 224 -4.34 0.76 -48.41
N ILE A 225 -4.66 0.63 -49.69
CA ILE A 225 -5.11 -0.61 -50.31
C ILE A 225 -4.11 -0.98 -51.41
N ALA A 226 -3.46 -2.14 -51.30
CA ALA A 226 -2.51 -2.62 -52.29
C ALA A 226 -2.95 -4.00 -52.81
N THR A 227 -3.09 -4.13 -54.13
CA THR A 227 -3.58 -5.35 -54.79
C THR A 227 -2.69 -5.77 -55.95
N ASN A 228 -2.14 -6.97 -55.84
CA ASN A 228 -1.48 -7.65 -56.93
C ASN A 228 -2.44 -8.65 -57.58
N ASN A 229 -2.78 -8.38 -58.84
CA ASN A 229 -3.66 -9.22 -59.64
C ASN A 229 -2.96 -10.46 -60.19
N ASN A 230 -1.62 -10.48 -60.23
CA ASN A 230 -0.85 -11.66 -60.55
C ASN A 230 -0.93 -12.69 -59.41
N ARG A 231 -0.90 -13.99 -59.74
CA ARG A 231 -0.96 -15.07 -58.75
C ARG A 231 0.32 -15.21 -57.93
N ASP A 232 1.46 -14.88 -58.52
CA ASP A 232 2.76 -15.03 -57.86
C ASP A 232 3.26 -13.71 -57.25
N GLY A 233 2.60 -12.60 -57.58
CA GLY A 233 2.96 -11.28 -57.10
C GLY A 233 2.58 -11.03 -55.64
N LYS A 234 3.15 -9.96 -55.07
CA LYS A 234 2.88 -9.52 -53.69
C LYS A 234 2.32 -8.10 -53.68
N ALA A 235 1.52 -7.77 -52.66
CA ALA A 235 0.96 -6.43 -52.49
C ALA A 235 2.03 -5.43 -52.08
N LEU A 236 2.80 -5.77 -51.04
CA LEU A 236 3.73 -4.85 -50.37
C LEU A 236 5.14 -5.42 -50.33
N SER A 237 6.13 -4.55 -50.47
CA SER A 237 7.52 -4.78 -50.10
C SER A 237 8.06 -3.53 -49.41
N PHE A 238 8.62 -3.71 -48.22
CA PHE A 238 9.20 -2.62 -47.45
C PHE A 238 10.36 -3.09 -46.57
N GLY A 239 11.32 -2.19 -46.29
CA GLY A 239 12.40 -2.44 -45.34
C GLY A 239 11.90 -2.49 -43.90
N SER A 240 11.13 -1.48 -43.49
CA SER A 240 10.45 -1.40 -42.20
C SER A 240 9.04 -0.84 -42.35
N ILE A 241 8.19 -1.04 -41.34
CA ILE A 241 6.84 -0.49 -41.30
C ILE A 241 6.64 0.26 -39.98
N ALA A 242 6.06 1.46 -40.06
CA ALA A 242 5.70 2.28 -38.91
C ALA A 242 4.27 2.79 -39.07
N VAL A 243 3.32 1.99 -38.60
CA VAL A 243 1.89 2.34 -38.57
C VAL A 243 1.50 2.62 -37.12
N ASN A 244 0.75 3.71 -36.90
CA ASN A 244 0.31 4.10 -35.56
C ASN A 244 -0.56 3.01 -34.91
N SER A 245 -0.64 3.00 -33.58
CA SER A 245 -1.64 2.21 -32.87
C SER A 245 -3.06 2.60 -33.32
N GLY A 246 -3.99 1.64 -33.32
CA GLY A 246 -5.36 1.84 -33.82
C GLY A 246 -5.52 1.63 -35.34
N TYR A 247 -4.67 0.79 -35.93
CA TYR A 247 -4.78 0.36 -37.33
C TYR A 247 -4.91 -1.16 -37.44
N ASP A 248 -5.79 -1.58 -38.34
CA ASP A 248 -6.01 -2.96 -38.73
C ASP A 248 -5.24 -3.27 -40.01
N TYR A 249 -4.55 -4.42 -40.00
CA TYR A 249 -3.87 -4.97 -41.16
C TYR A 249 -4.73 -6.11 -41.66
N MET A 250 -5.24 -5.98 -42.87
CA MET A 250 -6.19 -6.94 -43.42
C MET A 250 -5.66 -7.56 -44.71
N GLU A 251 -5.87 -8.87 -44.85
CA GLU A 251 -5.57 -9.61 -46.07
C GLU A 251 -6.84 -10.01 -46.82
N LYS A 252 -6.69 -10.30 -48.12
CA LYS A 252 -7.74 -10.90 -48.94
C LYS A 252 -7.17 -11.90 -49.96
N ASP A 253 -7.25 -13.20 -49.67
CA ASP A 253 -6.74 -14.28 -50.54
C ASP A 253 -7.62 -14.53 -51.79
N THR A 254 -8.95 -14.47 -51.68
CA THR A 254 -9.91 -14.69 -52.79
C THR A 254 -10.99 -13.59 -52.86
N THR A 255 -12.06 -13.75 -53.64
CA THR A 255 -13.08 -12.70 -53.92
C THR A 255 -13.90 -12.28 -52.68
N SER A 256 -13.72 -12.93 -51.53
CA SER A 256 -14.38 -12.66 -50.24
C SER A 256 -14.01 -11.30 -49.59
N SER A 257 -14.62 -10.97 -48.45
CA SER A 257 -14.28 -9.78 -47.65
C SER A 257 -12.85 -9.83 -47.09
N TYR A 258 -12.29 -8.66 -46.75
CA TYR A 258 -11.01 -8.55 -46.05
C TYR A 258 -11.08 -9.19 -44.66
N LYS A 259 -9.98 -9.84 -44.23
CA LYS A 259 -9.83 -10.45 -42.91
C LYS A 259 -8.68 -9.80 -42.15
N THR A 260 -8.91 -9.38 -40.91
CA THR A 260 -7.87 -8.81 -40.04
C THR A 260 -6.85 -9.87 -39.63
N LEU A 261 -5.57 -9.51 -39.75
CA LEU A 261 -4.44 -10.33 -39.33
C LEU A 261 -4.22 -10.22 -37.81
N PRO A 262 -3.77 -11.30 -37.14
CA PRO A 262 -3.42 -11.26 -35.72
C PRO A 262 -2.37 -10.19 -35.41
N THR A 263 -2.45 -9.53 -34.25
CA THR A 263 -1.51 -8.46 -33.87
C THR A 263 -0.05 -8.95 -33.82
N GLU A 264 0.17 -10.16 -33.34
CA GLU A 264 1.52 -10.75 -33.24
C GLU A 264 2.02 -11.17 -34.64
N GLY A 265 3.20 -10.66 -35.02
CA GLY A 265 3.88 -11.02 -36.27
C GLY A 265 3.26 -10.45 -37.56
N ARG A 266 2.22 -9.61 -37.49
CA ARG A 266 1.56 -9.06 -38.70
C ARG A 266 2.46 -8.27 -39.62
N ASP A 267 3.44 -7.55 -39.09
CA ASP A 267 4.35 -6.70 -39.88
C ASP A 267 5.17 -7.49 -40.90
N GLU A 268 5.57 -8.72 -40.56
CA GLU A 268 6.24 -9.62 -41.52
C GLU A 268 5.22 -10.40 -42.36
N ALA A 269 4.08 -10.78 -41.77
CA ALA A 269 3.05 -11.54 -42.47
C ALA A 269 2.51 -10.80 -43.70
N ILE A 270 2.27 -9.48 -43.61
CA ILE A 270 1.68 -8.70 -44.71
C ILE A 270 2.49 -8.71 -46.02
N LYS A 271 3.81 -8.95 -45.95
CA LYS A 271 4.68 -9.06 -47.14
C LYS A 271 4.34 -10.26 -48.02
N ASN A 272 3.64 -11.26 -47.47
CA ASN A 272 3.38 -12.53 -48.15
C ASN A 272 2.07 -12.57 -48.93
N TYR A 273 1.19 -11.58 -48.76
CA TYR A 273 -0.14 -11.57 -49.35
C TYR A 273 -0.21 -10.75 -50.65
N ARG A 274 -1.18 -11.11 -51.49
CA ARG A 274 -1.46 -10.45 -52.77
C ARG A 274 -2.37 -9.24 -52.64
N ARG A 275 -3.18 -9.19 -51.59
CA ARG A 275 -4.11 -8.08 -51.35
C ARG A 275 -4.03 -7.72 -49.90
N ILE A 276 -3.64 -6.48 -49.64
CA ILE A 276 -3.52 -5.92 -48.30
C ILE A 276 -4.33 -4.63 -48.22
N LYS A 277 -4.97 -4.43 -47.08
CA LYS A 277 -5.55 -3.17 -46.66
C LYS A 277 -5.00 -2.79 -45.29
N ILE A 278 -4.48 -1.59 -45.15
CA ILE A 278 -4.10 -0.98 -43.89
C ILE A 278 -5.02 0.21 -43.69
N ALA A 279 -5.86 0.16 -42.66
CA ALA A 279 -6.86 1.18 -42.40
C ALA A 279 -7.02 1.40 -40.88
N PRO A 280 -7.55 2.56 -40.45
CA PRO A 280 -7.90 2.77 -39.06
C PRO A 280 -8.83 1.65 -38.56
N THR A 281 -8.58 1.15 -37.34
CA THR A 281 -9.43 0.16 -36.69
C THR A 281 -10.83 0.70 -36.57
N THR A 282 -11.82 -0.05 -37.07
CA THR A 282 -13.22 0.36 -36.96
C THR A 282 -13.68 0.19 -35.52
N ILE A 283 -13.96 1.31 -34.84
CA ILE A 283 -14.46 1.30 -33.47
C ILE A 283 -15.93 0.90 -33.49
N VAL A 284 -16.23 -0.24 -32.88
CA VAL A 284 -17.61 -0.67 -32.61
C VAL A 284 -17.91 -0.33 -31.16
N THR A 285 -19.09 0.24 -30.91
CA THR A 285 -19.56 0.57 -29.56
C THR A 285 -20.76 -0.31 -29.19
N ALA A 286 -20.95 -0.53 -27.90
CA ALA A 286 -22.02 -1.35 -27.36
C ALA A 286 -23.14 -0.48 -26.76
N ASP A 287 -24.39 -0.91 -26.92
CA ASP A 287 -25.57 -0.19 -26.39
C ASP A 287 -25.94 -0.60 -24.95
N ASP A 288 -25.29 -1.63 -24.42
CA ASP A 288 -25.63 -2.31 -23.17
C ASP A 288 -24.73 -1.92 -22.00
N VAL A 289 -23.53 -1.41 -22.26
CA VAL A 289 -22.55 -0.99 -21.24
C VAL A 289 -22.04 0.41 -21.56
N TYR A 290 -22.08 1.29 -20.56
CA TYR A 290 -21.54 2.65 -20.64
C TYR A 290 -20.48 2.85 -19.56
N ILE A 291 -19.40 3.54 -19.91
CA ILE A 291 -18.25 3.82 -19.06
C ILE A 291 -17.96 5.31 -19.15
N ALA A 292 -17.90 5.99 -18.01
CA ALA A 292 -17.75 7.44 -17.91
C ALA A 292 -18.78 8.24 -18.73
N GLY A 293 -19.98 7.68 -18.94
CA GLY A 293 -21.07 8.30 -19.70
C GLY A 293 -21.09 7.99 -21.21
N GLU A 294 -20.05 7.35 -21.74
CA GLU A 294 -19.93 6.98 -23.16
C GLU A 294 -20.20 5.49 -23.36
N LYS A 295 -20.64 5.10 -24.57
CA LYS A 295 -20.81 3.70 -24.94
C LYS A 295 -19.46 2.96 -24.88
N ALA A 296 -19.44 1.76 -24.30
CA ALA A 296 -18.23 0.96 -24.24
C ALA A 296 -17.77 0.54 -25.65
N VAL A 297 -16.47 0.70 -25.93
CA VAL A 297 -15.83 0.18 -27.14
C VAL A 297 -15.66 -1.33 -27.03
N VAL A 298 -16.06 -2.05 -28.08
CA VAL A 298 -16.08 -3.51 -28.13
C VAL A 298 -14.75 -4.05 -28.68
N GLY A 299 -14.18 -5.03 -27.99
CA GLY A 299 -13.08 -5.86 -28.48
C GLY A 299 -11.71 -5.17 -28.55
N VAL A 300 -11.61 -3.90 -28.13
CA VAL A 300 -10.38 -3.11 -28.16
C VAL A 300 -10.10 -2.56 -26.78
N GLU A 301 -8.85 -2.70 -26.32
CA GLU A 301 -8.41 -2.04 -25.08
C GLU A 301 -8.43 -0.52 -25.28
N THR A 302 -9.22 0.15 -24.45
CA THR A 302 -9.55 1.56 -24.60
C THR A 302 -9.05 2.34 -23.39
N SER A 303 -8.25 3.38 -23.64
CA SER A 303 -7.76 4.29 -22.60
C SER A 303 -8.82 5.31 -22.21
N LEU A 304 -8.91 5.62 -20.91
CA LEU A 304 -9.76 6.68 -20.36
C LEU A 304 -9.03 8.04 -20.26
N GLY A 305 -7.90 8.17 -20.96
CA GLY A 305 -7.02 9.33 -20.90
C GLY A 305 -5.79 9.10 -20.02
N GLU A 306 -4.87 10.07 -20.08
CA GLU A 306 -3.60 10.02 -19.34
C GLU A 306 -3.84 9.87 -17.84
N GLY A 307 -3.29 8.80 -17.24
CA GLY A 307 -3.42 8.51 -15.81
C GLY A 307 -4.74 7.89 -15.34
N ASN A 308 -5.71 7.65 -16.23
CA ASN A 308 -7.04 7.14 -15.87
C ASN A 308 -7.28 5.65 -16.18
N GLY A 309 -6.23 4.93 -16.59
CA GLY A 309 -6.28 3.49 -16.85
C GLY A 309 -6.93 3.09 -18.18
N THR A 310 -7.16 1.79 -18.33
CA THR A 310 -7.75 1.18 -19.53
C THR A 310 -8.91 0.25 -19.18
N TYR A 311 -9.81 0.06 -20.14
CA TYR A 311 -10.83 -0.99 -20.09
C TYR A 311 -10.84 -1.82 -21.37
N LEU A 312 -11.33 -3.05 -21.28
CA LEU A 312 -11.62 -3.90 -22.44
C LEU A 312 -13.01 -4.52 -22.25
N TYR A 313 -13.91 -4.29 -23.20
CA TYR A 313 -15.24 -4.88 -23.18
C TYR A 313 -15.37 -5.96 -24.27
N ASP A 314 -15.67 -7.19 -23.85
CA ASP A 314 -16.04 -8.28 -24.75
C ASP A 314 -17.56 -8.43 -24.74
N ALA A 315 -18.22 -8.01 -25.82
CA ALA A 315 -19.67 -8.09 -25.96
C ALA A 315 -20.20 -9.54 -26.11
N THR A 316 -19.35 -10.49 -26.52
CA THR A 316 -19.74 -11.90 -26.68
C THR A 316 -19.90 -12.58 -25.32
N THR A 317 -18.92 -12.36 -24.44
CA THR A 317 -18.94 -12.90 -23.07
C THR A 317 -19.54 -11.95 -22.05
N ARG A 318 -19.84 -10.70 -22.45
CA ARG A 318 -20.26 -9.59 -21.58
C ARG A 318 -19.30 -9.35 -20.42
N THR A 319 -18.01 -9.42 -20.73
CA THR A 319 -16.95 -9.21 -19.75
C THR A 319 -16.36 -7.82 -19.93
N LEU A 320 -16.47 -6.98 -18.89
CA LEU A 320 -15.81 -5.69 -18.79
C LEU A 320 -14.57 -5.84 -17.90
N LYS A 321 -13.39 -5.78 -18.50
CA LYS A 321 -12.12 -5.77 -17.75
C LYS A 321 -11.72 -4.33 -17.45
N LEU A 322 -11.38 -4.02 -16.20
CA LEU A 322 -10.90 -2.73 -15.74
C LEU A 322 -9.47 -2.87 -15.22
N ASN A 323 -8.57 -1.99 -15.68
CA ASN A 323 -7.17 -1.98 -15.26
C ASN A 323 -6.72 -0.57 -14.86
N ASN A 324 -6.49 -0.36 -13.57
CA ASN A 324 -6.11 0.92 -12.97
C ASN A 324 -7.01 2.09 -13.37
N VAL A 325 -8.31 1.81 -13.50
CA VAL A 325 -9.31 2.79 -13.95
C VAL A 325 -9.52 3.85 -12.88
N ASN A 326 -9.59 5.13 -13.27
CA ASN A 326 -9.96 6.23 -12.36
C ASN A 326 -11.05 7.09 -13.01
N ILE A 327 -12.28 7.02 -12.49
CA ILE A 327 -13.44 7.73 -13.05
C ILE A 327 -14.13 8.55 -11.98
N THR A 328 -14.33 9.83 -12.27
CA THR A 328 -15.19 10.73 -11.49
C THR A 328 -16.46 11.04 -12.29
N ALA A 329 -17.58 10.44 -11.93
CA ALA A 329 -18.83 10.57 -12.65
C ALA A 329 -19.59 11.83 -12.22
N ALA A 330 -19.76 12.78 -13.15
CA ALA A 330 -20.38 14.07 -12.88
C ALA A 330 -21.92 14.04 -12.92
N ASN A 331 -22.51 13.40 -13.95
CA ASN A 331 -23.96 13.46 -14.22
C ASN A 331 -24.64 12.08 -14.32
N SER A 332 -23.87 11.00 -14.43
CA SER A 332 -24.35 9.62 -14.58
C SER A 332 -23.59 8.70 -13.63
N ALA A 333 -23.90 7.40 -13.64
CA ALA A 333 -23.02 6.43 -13.00
C ALA A 333 -21.68 6.32 -13.74
N ALA A 334 -20.61 5.93 -13.03
CA ALA A 334 -19.30 5.70 -13.63
C ALA A 334 -19.34 4.51 -14.58
N ILE A 335 -20.07 3.46 -14.20
CA ILE A 335 -20.38 2.30 -15.04
C ILE A 335 -21.90 2.10 -15.03
N ARG A 336 -22.49 1.95 -16.21
CA ARG A 336 -23.91 1.60 -16.35
C ARG A 336 -24.08 0.35 -17.19
N ILE A 337 -24.91 -0.58 -16.72
CA ILE A 337 -25.26 -1.83 -17.39
C ILE A 337 -26.78 -1.86 -17.59
N PHE A 338 -27.25 -1.97 -18.83
CA PHE A 338 -28.68 -1.92 -19.17
C PHE A 338 -29.39 -3.27 -19.05
N ASP A 339 -30.73 -3.24 -18.94
CA ASP A 339 -31.62 -4.41 -18.90
C ASP A 339 -31.86 -4.98 -20.30
N GLY A 340 -32.44 -6.19 -20.38
CA GLY A 340 -32.78 -6.86 -21.63
C GLY A 340 -31.63 -7.67 -22.23
N TYR A 341 -30.54 -7.84 -21.47
CA TYR A 341 -29.34 -8.54 -21.88
C TYR A 341 -28.92 -9.63 -20.87
N PRO A 342 -28.05 -10.58 -21.27
CA PRO A 342 -27.51 -11.57 -20.35
C PRO A 342 -26.69 -10.95 -19.20
N ASP A 343 -26.27 -11.80 -18.26
CA ASP A 343 -25.48 -11.37 -17.10
C ASP A 343 -24.13 -10.76 -17.54
N CYS A 344 -23.66 -9.74 -16.82
CA CYS A 344 -22.40 -9.06 -17.09
C CYS A 344 -21.35 -9.40 -16.03
N THR A 345 -20.09 -9.54 -16.41
CA THR A 345 -18.98 -9.72 -15.47
C THR A 345 -18.03 -8.54 -15.56
N ILE A 346 -17.80 -7.86 -14.44
CA ILE A 346 -16.74 -6.85 -14.28
C ILE A 346 -15.53 -7.56 -13.68
N VAL A 347 -14.43 -7.61 -14.42
CA VAL A 347 -13.16 -8.18 -13.96
C VAL A 347 -12.21 -7.04 -13.63
N VAL A 348 -11.71 -6.97 -12.40
CA VAL A 348 -10.82 -5.90 -11.95
C VAL A 348 -9.38 -6.41 -11.79
N THR A 349 -8.43 -5.66 -12.37
CA THR A 349 -6.99 -5.83 -12.18
C THR A 349 -6.38 -4.51 -11.72
N GLY A 350 -5.30 -4.57 -10.93
CA GLY A 350 -4.69 -3.36 -10.36
C GLY A 350 -5.64 -2.62 -9.39
N THR A 351 -5.47 -1.31 -9.23
CA THR A 351 -6.28 -0.50 -8.30
C THR A 351 -7.23 0.42 -9.08
N ASN A 352 -8.52 0.11 -9.04
CA ASN A 352 -9.55 0.84 -9.77
C ASN A 352 -10.35 1.74 -8.82
N LYS A 353 -10.63 2.98 -9.22
CA LYS A 353 -11.31 4.00 -8.43
C LYS A 353 -12.49 4.58 -9.19
N LEU A 354 -13.68 4.46 -8.62
CA LEU A 354 -14.92 5.01 -9.15
C LEU A 354 -15.52 5.98 -8.14
N GLN A 355 -15.81 7.20 -8.58
CA GLN A 355 -16.46 8.21 -7.74
C GLN A 355 -17.81 8.63 -8.32
N GLY A 356 -18.89 8.41 -7.56
CA GLY A 356 -20.23 8.88 -7.89
C GLY A 356 -20.51 10.23 -7.23
N ASN A 357 -20.45 11.33 -7.98
CA ASN A 357 -20.72 12.66 -7.41
C ASN A 357 -22.20 13.05 -7.43
N TYR A 358 -22.95 12.54 -8.41
CA TYR A 358 -24.38 12.82 -8.59
C TYR A 358 -25.24 11.55 -8.58
N ASN A 359 -24.66 10.42 -8.98
CA ASN A 359 -25.33 9.13 -9.11
C ASN A 359 -24.51 8.02 -8.43
N HIS A 360 -24.82 6.76 -8.68
CA HIS A 360 -24.09 5.58 -8.22
C HIS A 360 -22.68 5.49 -8.83
N CYS A 361 -21.75 4.77 -8.23
CA CYS A 361 -20.52 4.35 -8.93
C CYS A 361 -20.87 3.34 -10.03
N ILE A 362 -21.69 2.33 -9.69
CA ILE A 362 -22.18 1.33 -10.64
C ILE A 362 -23.70 1.31 -10.60
N GLU A 363 -24.32 1.41 -11.76
CA GLU A 363 -25.77 1.31 -11.96
C GLU A 363 -26.05 0.14 -12.92
N SER A 364 -26.62 -0.95 -12.41
CA SER A 364 -26.95 -2.12 -13.23
C SER A 364 -28.44 -2.43 -13.21
N TYR A 365 -28.99 -2.66 -14.39
CA TYR A 365 -30.33 -3.23 -14.60
C TYR A 365 -30.29 -4.68 -15.09
N SER A 366 -29.11 -5.33 -15.04
CA SER A 366 -28.91 -6.76 -15.27
C SER A 366 -28.24 -7.40 -14.05
N ASN A 367 -28.28 -8.75 -13.94
CA ASN A 367 -27.42 -9.41 -12.95
C ASN A 367 -25.97 -9.15 -13.33
N PHE A 368 -25.12 -8.97 -12.34
CA PHE A 368 -23.71 -8.80 -12.61
C PHE A 368 -22.81 -9.32 -11.50
N THR A 369 -21.60 -9.69 -11.90
CA THR A 369 -20.56 -10.20 -11.02
C THR A 369 -19.38 -9.25 -11.04
N ILE A 370 -18.79 -8.97 -9.89
CA ILE A 370 -17.48 -8.33 -9.76
C ILE A 370 -16.48 -9.43 -9.40
N SER A 371 -15.43 -9.61 -10.19
CA SER A 371 -14.41 -10.64 -10.00
C SER A 371 -13.01 -10.10 -10.33
N GLY A 372 -11.97 -10.90 -10.09
CA GLY A 372 -10.59 -10.52 -10.41
C GLY A 372 -9.68 -10.49 -9.19
N ASP A 373 -8.41 -10.18 -9.44
CA ASP A 373 -7.34 -10.14 -8.45
C ASP A 373 -6.97 -8.70 -8.02
N GLY A 374 -7.56 -7.69 -8.66
CA GLY A 374 -7.40 -6.29 -8.29
C GLY A 374 -8.34 -5.81 -7.18
N THR A 375 -8.22 -4.52 -6.88
CA THR A 375 -9.07 -3.80 -5.93
C THR A 375 -9.98 -2.83 -6.67
N LEU A 376 -11.25 -2.75 -6.24
CA LEU A 376 -12.21 -1.76 -6.71
C LEU A 376 -12.69 -0.86 -5.57
N GLU A 377 -12.19 0.38 -5.56
CA GLU A 377 -12.59 1.43 -4.64
C GLU A 377 -13.74 2.24 -5.22
N MET A 378 -14.85 2.30 -4.52
CA MET A 378 -16.05 3.02 -4.94
C MET A 378 -16.48 3.99 -3.85
N THR A 379 -16.55 5.28 -4.18
CA THR A 379 -16.91 6.34 -3.23
C THR A 379 -18.05 7.20 -3.77
N ASN A 380 -19.14 7.28 -3.02
CA ASN A 380 -20.13 8.33 -3.17
C ASN A 380 -19.82 9.47 -2.21
N GLY A 381 -19.54 10.65 -2.79
CA GLY A 381 -19.21 11.85 -2.02
C GLY A 381 -20.43 12.48 -1.36
N LYS A 382 -20.19 13.54 -0.57
CA LYS A 382 -21.22 14.26 0.21
C LYS A 382 -22.33 14.91 -0.63
N THR A 383 -22.16 15.01 -1.96
CA THR A 383 -23.09 15.69 -2.87
C THR A 383 -24.22 14.80 -3.39
N THR A 384 -24.11 13.47 -3.27
CA THR A 384 -25.13 12.52 -3.74
C THR A 384 -25.81 11.77 -2.58
N ALA A 385 -27.12 11.53 -2.69
CA ALA A 385 -27.85 10.67 -1.76
C ALA A 385 -27.96 9.21 -2.23
N ALA A 386 -27.47 8.94 -3.45
CA ALA A 386 -27.52 7.64 -4.10
C ALA A 386 -26.70 6.59 -3.34
N SER A 387 -27.00 5.31 -3.57
CA SER A 387 -26.16 4.21 -3.11
C SER A 387 -24.86 4.13 -3.92
N VAL A 388 -23.81 3.53 -3.36
CA VAL A 388 -22.54 3.33 -4.10
C VAL A 388 -22.76 2.40 -5.31
N ILE A 389 -23.49 1.32 -5.10
CA ILE A 389 -23.93 0.39 -6.14
C ILE A 389 -25.45 0.38 -6.18
N TYR A 390 -26.02 0.40 -7.38
CA TYR A 390 -27.43 0.13 -7.64
C TYR A 390 -27.56 -1.13 -8.49
N CYS A 391 -28.30 -2.11 -7.98
CA CYS A 391 -28.69 -3.30 -8.71
C CYS A 391 -30.23 -3.30 -8.80
N GLY A 392 -30.74 -3.22 -10.03
CA GLY A 392 -32.13 -2.95 -10.34
C GLY A 392 -33.12 -4.03 -9.89
N PRO A 393 -34.41 -3.83 -10.18
CA PRO A 393 -35.47 -4.74 -9.77
C PRO A 393 -35.25 -6.18 -10.21
N TYR A 394 -35.34 -7.11 -9.26
CA TYR A 394 -35.22 -8.56 -9.49
C TYR A 394 -33.86 -9.02 -10.05
N LYS A 395 -32.82 -8.21 -9.90
CA LYS A 395 -31.44 -8.55 -10.30
C LYS A 395 -30.59 -8.92 -9.10
N SER A 396 -29.52 -9.66 -9.35
CA SER A 396 -28.56 -10.07 -8.33
C SER A 396 -27.13 -9.58 -8.60
N LEU A 397 -26.40 -9.32 -7.51
CA LEU A 397 -25.00 -8.92 -7.51
C LEU A 397 -24.14 -10.00 -6.80
N SER A 398 -23.12 -10.50 -7.47
CA SER A 398 -22.10 -11.35 -6.85
C SER A 398 -20.76 -10.61 -6.74
N ILE A 399 -20.16 -10.57 -5.56
CA ILE A 399 -18.87 -9.91 -5.31
C ILE A 399 -17.81 -10.95 -4.96
N GLY A 400 -16.93 -11.23 -5.91
CA GLY A 400 -15.78 -12.14 -5.78
C GLY A 400 -14.45 -11.47 -6.12
N ALA A 401 -14.29 -10.20 -5.71
CA ALA A 401 -13.05 -9.43 -5.81
C ALA A 401 -12.87 -8.58 -4.55
N GLU A 402 -11.69 -7.97 -4.38
CA GLU A 402 -11.52 -6.97 -3.33
C GLU A 402 -12.29 -5.70 -3.67
N VAL A 403 -13.22 -5.31 -2.79
CA VAL A 403 -14.02 -4.09 -2.97
C VAL A 403 -14.01 -3.23 -1.71
N ILE A 404 -13.97 -1.93 -1.91
CA ILE A 404 -14.12 -0.93 -0.85
C ILE A 404 -15.26 0.00 -1.25
N LEU A 405 -16.32 0.03 -0.46
CA LEU A 405 -17.50 0.87 -0.67
C LEU A 405 -17.53 1.97 0.39
N ARG A 406 -17.68 3.22 -0.02
CA ARG A 406 -17.78 4.38 0.87
C ARG A 406 -18.95 5.27 0.48
N ASN A 407 -19.78 5.64 1.45
CA ASN A 407 -20.81 6.66 1.27
C ASN A 407 -20.64 7.74 2.34
N ASP A 408 -20.12 8.91 1.94
CA ASP A 408 -19.82 10.01 2.85
C ASP A 408 -21.07 10.77 3.33
N ARG A 409 -22.23 10.53 2.70
CA ARG A 409 -23.46 11.25 3.00
C ARG A 409 -24.43 10.44 3.85
N ASN A 410 -24.73 9.21 3.43
CA ASN A 410 -25.84 8.42 3.96
C ASN A 410 -25.37 7.03 4.42
N ALA A 411 -25.59 6.73 5.70
CA ALA A 411 -25.49 5.36 6.20
C ALA A 411 -26.56 4.47 5.55
N GLY A 412 -26.26 3.18 5.37
CA GLY A 412 -27.16 2.19 4.76
C GLY A 412 -27.28 2.27 3.24
N ASN A 413 -26.62 3.23 2.58
CA ASN A 413 -26.69 3.41 1.13
C ASN A 413 -25.39 2.96 0.44
N LEU A 414 -24.94 1.73 0.69
CA LEU A 414 -23.75 1.18 0.02
C LEU A 414 -24.12 0.39 -1.24
N ILE A 415 -25.08 -0.52 -1.12
CA ILE A 415 -25.56 -1.44 -2.14
C ILE A 415 -27.08 -1.40 -2.06
N PHE A 416 -27.70 -0.78 -3.06
CA PHE A 416 -29.14 -0.80 -3.18
C PHE A 416 -29.55 -1.98 -4.05
N THR A 417 -30.43 -2.83 -3.51
CA THR A 417 -31.11 -3.89 -4.25
C THR A 417 -32.60 -3.82 -3.94
N VAL A 418 -33.45 -4.20 -4.89
CA VAL A 418 -34.92 -4.13 -4.73
C VAL A 418 -35.48 -5.37 -4.01
N LYS A 419 -34.68 -6.42 -3.85
CA LYS A 419 -35.06 -7.68 -3.20
C LYS A 419 -34.08 -7.98 -2.07
N ASP A 420 -34.60 -8.37 -0.91
CA ASP A 420 -33.77 -8.81 0.22
C ASP A 420 -32.85 -9.97 -0.18
N ASN A 421 -31.58 -9.90 0.26
CA ASN A 421 -30.53 -10.88 -0.04
C ASN A 421 -30.23 -11.06 -1.54
N ALA A 422 -30.41 -10.01 -2.35
CA ALA A 422 -30.07 -10.05 -3.77
C ALA A 422 -28.59 -9.79 -4.08
N TYR A 423 -27.74 -9.70 -3.05
CA TYR A 423 -26.29 -9.69 -3.24
C TYR A 423 -25.61 -10.71 -2.34
N SER A 424 -24.46 -11.20 -2.80
CA SER A 424 -23.63 -12.17 -2.08
C SER A 424 -22.15 -11.84 -2.24
N PHE A 425 -21.35 -12.27 -1.27
CA PHE A 425 -19.90 -12.28 -1.35
C PHE A 425 -19.44 -13.71 -1.65
N ALA A 426 -18.40 -13.85 -2.48
CA ALA A 426 -17.80 -15.15 -2.76
C ALA A 426 -17.06 -15.70 -1.53
N ASP A 427 -16.96 -17.03 -1.47
CA ASP A 427 -16.23 -17.72 -0.40
C ASP A 427 -14.76 -17.27 -0.33
N GLY A 428 -14.22 -17.24 0.89
CA GLY A 428 -12.82 -16.84 1.16
C GLY A 428 -12.59 -15.33 1.29
N TYR A 429 -13.63 -14.50 1.30
CA TYR A 429 -13.54 -13.08 1.62
C TYR A 429 -14.07 -12.79 3.03
N ASN A 430 -13.28 -12.07 3.82
CA ASN A 430 -13.70 -11.45 5.07
C ASN A 430 -14.42 -10.13 4.75
N ILE A 431 -15.56 -9.90 5.38
CA ILE A 431 -16.36 -8.70 5.15
C ILE A 431 -16.36 -7.85 6.41
N TYR A 432 -15.82 -6.64 6.29
CA TYR A 432 -15.75 -5.66 7.36
C TYR A 432 -16.61 -4.44 7.02
N ALA A 433 -17.12 -3.77 8.05
CA ALA A 433 -17.92 -2.57 7.89
C ALA A 433 -17.62 -1.55 8.99
N SER A 434 -18.00 -0.30 8.74
CA SER A 434 -17.93 0.77 9.74
C SER A 434 -19.10 1.72 9.58
N THR A 435 -19.55 2.29 10.70
CA THR A 435 -20.54 3.37 10.73
C THR A 435 -19.92 4.72 10.31
N ASN A 436 -18.59 4.78 10.18
CA ASN A 436 -17.84 5.95 9.72
C ASN A 436 -17.34 5.72 8.28
N SER A 437 -17.52 6.71 7.39
CA SER A 437 -17.09 6.61 5.99
C SER A 437 -15.57 6.50 5.81
N THR A 438 -14.78 6.83 6.82
CA THR A 438 -13.31 6.62 6.83
C THR A 438 -12.93 5.14 6.90
N GLY A 439 -13.84 4.28 7.37
CA GLY A 439 -13.58 2.87 7.63
C GLY A 439 -13.12 2.56 9.05
N GLU A 440 -12.95 3.55 9.93
CA GLU A 440 -12.43 3.32 11.29
C GLU A 440 -13.43 3.78 12.38
N PRO A 441 -13.66 2.95 13.43
CA PRO A 441 -13.16 1.57 13.60
C PRO A 441 -13.88 0.56 12.70
N LEU A 442 -13.19 -0.52 12.32
CA LEU A 442 -13.78 -1.67 11.63
C LEU A 442 -14.47 -2.65 12.60
N GLU A 443 -15.59 -3.21 12.17
CA GLU A 443 -16.24 -4.39 12.76
C GLU A 443 -16.56 -5.43 11.68
N GLU A 444 -16.78 -6.68 12.08
CA GLU A 444 -17.31 -7.70 11.17
C GLU A 444 -18.70 -7.30 10.65
N TYR A 445 -18.90 -7.46 9.36
CA TYR A 445 -20.14 -7.06 8.71
C TYR A 445 -21.34 -7.88 9.21
N SER A 446 -22.37 -7.17 9.69
CA SER A 446 -23.65 -7.76 10.03
C SER A 446 -24.77 -7.22 9.15
N SER A 447 -25.49 -8.10 8.45
CA SER A 447 -26.65 -7.71 7.63
C SER A 447 -27.75 -7.02 8.44
N ALA A 448 -27.90 -7.36 9.73
CA ALA A 448 -28.85 -6.72 10.64
C ALA A 448 -28.51 -5.24 10.93
N LYS A 449 -27.22 -4.87 10.84
CA LYS A 449 -26.72 -3.50 11.04
C LYS A 449 -26.53 -2.73 9.74
N TYR A 450 -26.90 -3.30 8.60
CA TYR A 450 -26.61 -2.73 7.28
C TYR A 450 -26.97 -1.24 7.17
N SER A 451 -28.13 -0.86 7.71
CA SER A 451 -28.64 0.52 7.70
C SER A 451 -27.76 1.54 8.42
N SER A 452 -26.83 1.13 9.30
CA SER A 452 -25.92 2.04 10.02
C SER A 452 -24.55 2.20 9.35
N TYR A 453 -24.21 1.39 8.34
CA TYR A 453 -22.87 1.41 7.75
C TYR A 453 -22.70 2.48 6.66
N GLN A 454 -21.57 3.18 6.72
CA GLN A 454 -21.11 4.11 5.69
C GLN A 454 -19.88 3.59 4.93
N TYR A 455 -19.29 2.50 5.41
CA TYR A 455 -18.13 1.86 4.82
C TYR A 455 -18.33 0.34 4.84
N LEU A 456 -17.95 -0.31 3.75
CA LEU A 456 -17.87 -1.78 3.66
C LEU A 456 -16.63 -2.17 2.86
N ARG A 457 -15.88 -3.17 3.34
CA ARG A 457 -14.73 -3.74 2.66
C ARG A 457 -14.86 -5.25 2.61
N ALA A 458 -14.75 -5.81 1.41
CA ALA A 458 -14.53 -7.24 1.21
C ALA A 458 -13.05 -7.44 0.86
N THR A 459 -12.34 -8.27 1.61
CA THR A 459 -10.91 -8.55 1.40
C THR A 459 -10.57 -9.97 1.85
N LYS A 460 -9.49 -10.54 1.31
CA LYS A 460 -8.95 -11.83 1.78
C LYS A 460 -8.10 -11.68 3.04
N GLU A 461 -7.71 -10.46 3.38
CA GLU A 461 -6.92 -10.17 4.56
C GLU A 461 -7.78 -10.21 5.83
N THR A 462 -7.18 -10.66 6.93
CA THR A 462 -7.78 -10.49 8.27
C THR A 462 -7.40 -9.13 8.81
N LEU A 463 -8.37 -8.23 8.98
CA LEU A 463 -8.16 -6.88 9.51
C LEU A 463 -8.51 -6.81 11.01
N PRO A 464 -7.81 -5.99 11.80
CA PRO A 464 -8.12 -5.82 13.22
C PRO A 464 -9.51 -5.16 13.39
N THR A 465 -10.32 -5.70 14.30
CA THR A 465 -11.65 -5.18 14.64
C THR A 465 -11.66 -4.59 16.05
N GLY A 466 -12.24 -3.40 16.21
CA GLY A 466 -12.35 -2.72 17.50
C GLY A 466 -11.46 -1.48 17.63
N SER A 467 -11.94 -0.50 18.40
CA SER A 467 -11.17 0.68 18.78
C SER A 467 -10.14 0.32 19.86
N GLU A 468 -8.84 0.45 19.57
CA GLU A 468 -7.81 0.40 20.61
C GLU A 468 -8.10 1.49 21.65
N THR A 469 -8.39 1.08 22.89
CA THR A 469 -8.58 2.03 23.99
C THR A 469 -7.21 2.40 24.55
N THR A 470 -6.89 3.69 24.56
CA THR A 470 -5.67 4.24 25.15
C THR A 470 -6.00 5.16 26.32
N TYR A 471 -5.08 5.27 27.27
CA TYR A 471 -5.17 6.20 28.40
C TYR A 471 -3.97 7.15 28.41
N ASP A 472 -4.24 8.42 28.68
CA ASP A 472 -3.21 9.45 28.79
C ASP A 472 -2.75 9.61 30.25
N VAL A 473 -1.44 9.49 30.47
CA VAL A 473 -0.78 9.75 31.75
C VAL A 473 0.01 11.04 31.63
N THR A 474 -0.32 12.03 32.47
CA THR A 474 0.36 13.33 32.52
C THR A 474 0.91 13.59 33.93
N ILE A 475 2.22 13.83 34.02
CA ILE A 475 2.94 14.14 35.26
C ILE A 475 3.42 15.58 35.21
N THR A 476 3.09 16.37 36.22
CA THR A 476 3.62 17.73 36.41
C THR A 476 4.49 17.76 37.65
N ALA A 477 5.74 18.18 37.50
CA ALA A 477 6.71 18.31 38.59
C ALA A 477 7.71 19.43 38.30
N ASP A 478 7.95 20.29 39.29
CA ASP A 478 8.94 21.38 39.22
C ASP A 478 10.24 20.99 39.95
N ASN A 479 11.35 21.69 39.68
CA ASN A 479 12.66 21.51 40.34
C ASN A 479 13.24 20.08 40.31
N VAL A 480 12.90 19.32 39.27
CA VAL A 480 13.42 17.97 39.02
C VAL A 480 14.13 17.89 37.67
N THR A 481 14.96 16.87 37.51
CA THR A 481 15.38 16.30 36.23
C THR A 481 14.63 14.99 36.00
N VAL A 482 14.32 14.68 34.74
CA VAL A 482 13.52 13.52 34.35
C VAL A 482 14.37 12.53 33.58
N SER A 483 14.28 11.25 33.92
CA SER A 483 14.87 10.13 33.16
C SER A 483 13.90 8.95 33.08
N GLY A 484 14.17 8.00 32.18
CA GLY A 484 13.25 6.90 31.87
C GLY A 484 12.16 7.32 30.88
N GLY A 485 10.89 7.18 31.27
CA GLY A 485 9.72 7.55 30.48
C GLY A 485 9.48 9.07 30.40
N ALA A 486 8.69 9.49 29.40
CA ALA A 486 8.29 10.89 29.26
C ALA A 486 7.22 11.30 30.31
N LEU A 487 7.15 12.59 30.61
CA LEU A 487 6.13 13.15 31.54
C LEU A 487 4.70 13.07 30.99
N THR A 488 4.55 12.92 29.68
CA THR A 488 3.27 12.65 29.02
C THR A 488 3.41 11.38 28.20
N GLN A 489 2.54 10.39 28.45
CA GLN A 489 2.53 9.10 27.76
C GLN A 489 1.10 8.70 27.43
N THR A 490 0.88 8.19 26.22
CA THR A 490 -0.37 7.54 25.80
C THR A 490 -0.12 6.04 25.84
N VAL A 491 -0.87 5.32 26.67
CA VAL A 491 -0.63 3.89 26.98
C VAL A 491 -1.85 3.08 26.59
N LYS A 492 -1.67 1.92 25.93
CA LYS A 492 -2.78 1.04 25.58
C LYS A 492 -3.40 0.41 26.83
N ALA A 493 -4.73 0.27 26.85
CA ALA A 493 -5.43 -0.33 27.98
C ALA A 493 -4.93 -1.77 28.23
N GLY A 494 -4.48 -2.03 29.46
CA GLY A 494 -3.89 -3.31 29.88
C GLY A 494 -2.36 -3.38 29.82
N GLU A 495 -1.69 -2.41 29.18
CA GLU A 495 -0.23 -2.32 29.14
C GLU A 495 0.32 -1.40 30.25
N ALA A 496 1.55 -1.67 30.70
CA ALA A 496 2.23 -0.83 31.68
C ALA A 496 2.85 0.41 31.02
N MET A 497 2.80 1.55 31.70
CA MET A 497 3.53 2.74 31.28
C MET A 497 5.05 2.53 31.40
N THR A 498 5.84 3.27 30.64
CA THR A 498 7.29 3.31 30.86
C THR A 498 7.58 4.08 32.15
N PRO A 499 8.31 3.51 33.13
CA PRO A 499 8.57 4.17 34.40
C PRO A 499 9.26 5.52 34.24
N VAL A 500 8.76 6.55 34.93
CA VAL A 500 9.32 7.90 34.95
C VAL A 500 10.07 8.11 36.25
N ILE A 501 11.35 8.48 36.16
CA ILE A 501 12.19 8.74 37.33
C ILE A 501 12.37 10.25 37.46
N LEU A 502 11.92 10.81 38.58
CA LEU A 502 12.11 12.21 38.92
C LEU A 502 13.25 12.33 39.92
N THR A 503 14.30 13.07 39.56
CA THR A 503 15.43 13.33 40.45
C THR A 503 15.42 14.81 40.84
N ALA A 504 15.42 15.13 42.13
CA ALA A 504 15.46 16.50 42.62
C ALA A 504 16.75 17.19 42.15
N LYS A 505 16.63 18.43 41.69
CA LYS A 505 17.80 19.25 41.34
C LYS A 505 18.66 19.51 42.58
N GLU A 506 19.93 19.82 42.36
CA GLU A 506 20.87 20.15 43.43
C GLU A 506 20.29 21.23 44.36
N GLY A 507 20.40 20.99 45.68
CA GLY A 507 19.83 21.89 46.70
C GLY A 507 18.36 21.65 47.04
N TYR A 508 17.69 20.70 46.39
CA TYR A 508 16.29 20.34 46.65
C TYR A 508 16.14 18.88 47.09
N ILE A 509 15.12 18.61 47.90
CA ILE A 509 14.74 17.26 48.36
C ILE A 509 13.23 17.08 48.38
N PHE A 510 12.76 15.86 48.11
CA PHE A 510 11.36 15.50 48.22
C PHE A 510 10.93 15.43 49.69
N ARG A 511 9.73 15.94 50.00
CA ARG A 511 9.17 15.92 51.37
C ARG A 511 8.94 14.48 51.84
N ASP A 512 9.03 14.28 53.16
CA ASP A 512 8.56 13.04 53.78
C ASP A 512 7.03 13.04 53.77
N GLY A 513 6.44 11.97 53.25
CA GLY A 513 5.00 11.83 53.13
C GLY A 513 4.63 10.78 52.09
N TYR A 514 3.35 10.40 52.08
CA TYR A 514 2.80 9.47 51.10
C TYR A 514 2.44 10.24 49.81
N TYR A 515 3.03 9.84 48.69
CA TYR A 515 2.62 10.30 47.37
C TYR A 515 1.47 9.41 46.89
N THR A 516 0.33 10.01 46.55
CA THR A 516 -0.85 9.24 46.15
C THR A 516 -0.86 9.03 44.64
N GLY A 517 -0.84 7.76 44.22
CA GLY A 517 -1.07 7.36 42.83
C GLY A 517 -2.51 7.64 42.37
N LYS A 518 -2.75 7.54 41.06
CA LYS A 518 -4.08 7.74 40.45
C LYS A 518 -4.29 6.77 39.30
N ASN A 519 -5.49 6.19 39.22
CA ASN A 519 -5.97 5.37 38.09
C ASN A 519 -4.96 4.29 37.64
N GLY A 520 -4.45 3.49 38.59
CA GLY A 520 -3.52 2.39 38.30
C GLY A 520 -2.04 2.80 38.18
N VAL A 521 -1.73 4.09 38.25
CA VAL A 521 -0.36 4.64 38.30
C VAL A 521 0.02 4.94 39.74
N SER A 522 1.16 4.42 40.19
CA SER A 522 1.71 4.57 41.54
C SER A 522 2.94 5.49 41.57
N ILE A 523 3.19 6.11 42.72
CA ILE A 523 4.39 6.92 42.97
C ILE A 523 5.15 6.30 44.14
N THR A 524 6.40 5.93 43.92
CA THR A 524 7.31 5.38 44.92
C THR A 524 8.40 6.40 45.23
N ARG A 525 8.70 6.60 46.51
CA ARG A 525 9.85 7.41 46.94
C ARG A 525 11.06 6.50 47.16
N ASP A 526 12.02 6.56 46.25
CA ASP A 526 13.21 5.73 46.30
C ASP A 526 14.24 6.30 47.29
N SER A 527 14.31 7.63 47.40
CA SER A 527 15.20 8.33 48.35
C SER A 527 14.73 9.75 48.65
N ALA A 528 15.50 10.51 49.43
CA ALA A 528 15.24 11.93 49.65
C ALA A 528 15.31 12.77 48.35
N THR A 529 15.99 12.29 47.32
CA THR A 529 16.22 13.01 46.06
C THR A 529 15.58 12.34 44.85
N GLN A 530 14.91 11.20 44.99
CA GLN A 530 14.37 10.47 43.84
C GLN A 530 12.98 9.88 44.10
N LEU A 531 12.11 10.01 43.10
CA LEU A 531 10.81 9.35 42.99
C LEU A 531 10.73 8.53 41.68
N THR A 532 10.02 7.42 41.72
CA THR A 532 9.68 6.59 40.54
C THR A 532 8.17 6.54 40.38
N ILE A 533 7.67 6.82 39.17
CA ILE A 533 6.26 6.74 38.78
C ILE A 533 6.08 5.62 37.77
N SER A 534 5.22 4.64 38.07
CA SER A 534 5.01 3.45 37.24
C SER A 534 3.63 2.83 37.48
N GLY A 535 3.19 1.95 36.57
CA GLY A 535 1.95 1.20 36.72
C GLY A 535 1.23 0.92 35.39
N THR A 536 0.06 0.30 35.48
CA THR A 536 -0.83 0.01 34.34
C THR A 536 -2.04 0.93 34.47
N PRO A 537 -2.18 1.99 33.65
CA PRO A 537 -3.27 2.92 33.79
C PRO A 537 -4.62 2.24 33.50
N SER A 538 -5.60 2.49 34.36
CA SER A 538 -6.98 2.01 34.23
C SER A 538 -7.96 3.08 33.71
N ALA A 539 -7.51 4.33 33.61
CA ALA A 539 -8.15 5.50 33.02
C ALA A 539 -7.10 6.62 32.86
N ASP A 540 -7.44 7.72 32.19
CA ASP A 540 -6.56 8.89 32.09
C ASP A 540 -6.11 9.37 33.48
N ALA A 541 -4.81 9.55 33.67
CA ALA A 541 -4.19 9.84 34.95
C ALA A 541 -3.38 11.13 34.90
N THR A 542 -3.84 12.16 35.62
CA THR A 542 -3.04 13.37 35.85
C THR A 542 -2.50 13.37 37.27
N LEU A 543 -1.16 13.38 37.41
CA LEU A 543 -0.46 13.43 38.68
C LEU A 543 0.29 14.76 38.81
N SER A 544 -0.02 15.52 39.86
CA SER A 544 0.70 16.76 40.20
C SER A 544 1.61 16.49 41.40
N ILE A 545 2.91 16.42 41.14
CA ILE A 545 3.92 16.24 42.17
C ILE A 545 4.26 17.63 42.70
N ASN A 546 3.89 17.89 43.95
CA ASN A 546 4.40 19.05 44.67
C ASN A 546 5.92 18.91 44.72
N GLY A 547 6.63 19.77 43.96
CA GLY A 547 8.05 19.64 43.70
C GLY A 547 8.91 19.56 44.97
N PRO A 548 10.16 19.09 44.86
CA PRO A 548 11.07 19.04 45.98
C PRO A 548 11.31 20.44 46.54
N ILE A 549 11.53 20.52 47.85
CA ILE A 549 11.77 21.78 48.56
C ILE A 549 13.26 22.02 48.77
N PRO A 550 13.72 23.28 48.74
CA PRO A 550 15.09 23.62 49.03
C PRO A 550 15.47 23.30 50.49
N TYR A 551 16.75 22.99 50.74
CA TYR A 551 17.27 22.78 52.09
C TYR A 551 18.39 23.76 52.47
N VAL A 552 18.57 23.94 53.77
CA VAL A 552 19.69 24.69 54.39
C VAL A 552 20.42 23.74 55.33
N VAL A 553 21.73 23.64 55.15
CA VAL A 553 22.63 22.91 56.02
C VAL A 553 23.06 23.84 57.15
N VAL A 554 22.93 23.35 58.39
CA VAL A 554 23.33 24.07 59.59
C VAL A 554 24.40 23.25 60.30
N THR A 555 25.59 23.82 60.43
CA THR A 555 26.66 23.24 61.25
C THR A 555 26.69 23.97 62.58
N LEU A 556 26.34 23.24 63.65
CA LEU A 556 26.36 23.70 65.03
C LEU A 556 26.87 22.55 65.93
N PRO A 557 27.92 22.75 66.74
CA PRO A 557 28.38 21.73 67.67
C PRO A 557 27.27 21.30 68.64
N ALA A 558 27.10 19.99 68.83
CA ALA A 558 26.13 19.44 69.76
C ALA A 558 26.52 19.77 71.23
N PRO A 559 25.54 19.98 72.13
CA PRO A 559 25.82 20.25 73.53
C PRO A 559 26.34 19.00 74.24
N VAL A 560 27.56 19.05 74.79
CA VAL A 560 28.19 17.98 75.60
C VAL A 560 28.44 18.49 77.01
N ALA A 561 28.15 17.68 78.04
CA ALA A 561 28.31 18.10 79.42
C ALA A 561 29.74 18.60 79.71
N GLY A 562 29.87 19.76 80.35
CA GLY A 562 31.14 20.40 80.66
C GLY A 562 31.65 21.41 79.63
N ASP A 563 31.13 21.36 78.39
CA ASP A 563 31.45 22.33 77.35
C ASP A 563 30.61 23.61 77.47
N VAL A 564 31.15 24.72 76.97
CA VAL A 564 30.45 26.00 76.89
C VAL A 564 29.66 26.10 75.57
N PRO A 565 28.48 26.75 75.56
CA PRO A 565 27.68 26.88 74.35
C PRO A 565 28.41 27.59 73.20
N ALA A 566 28.23 27.07 71.99
CA ALA A 566 28.80 27.66 70.78
C ALA A 566 28.27 29.09 70.56
N THR A 567 29.14 30.01 70.15
CA THR A 567 28.80 31.42 69.91
C THR A 567 28.52 31.75 68.44
N SER A 568 28.74 30.79 67.54
CA SER A 568 28.45 30.89 66.11
C SER A 568 27.89 29.59 65.54
N ALA A 569 27.23 29.70 64.39
CA ALA A 569 26.81 28.57 63.56
C ALA A 569 27.14 28.87 62.09
N THR A 570 27.40 27.84 61.30
CA THR A 570 27.56 27.99 59.84
C THR A 570 26.26 27.58 59.16
N LEU A 571 25.79 28.42 58.24
CA LEU A 571 24.61 28.18 57.41
C LEU A 571 25.08 28.10 55.96
N SER A 572 24.69 27.06 55.25
CA SER A 572 24.94 26.96 53.81
C SER A 572 23.71 26.41 53.10
N SER A 573 23.45 26.87 51.89
CA SER A 573 22.38 26.35 51.06
C SER A 573 22.83 26.41 49.60
N PRO A 574 22.68 25.31 48.83
CA PRO A 574 22.99 25.35 47.40
C PRO A 574 22.07 26.28 46.61
N VAL A 575 20.87 26.59 47.15
CA VAL A 575 19.87 27.46 46.49
C VAL A 575 19.91 28.90 47.03
N TYR A 576 20.30 29.09 48.29
CA TYR A 576 20.33 30.41 48.97
C TYR A 576 21.75 30.82 49.33
N SER A 577 22.46 31.38 48.35
CA SER A 577 23.87 31.76 48.48
C SER A 577 24.15 32.94 49.43
N ASN A 578 23.12 33.71 49.81
CA ASN A 578 23.25 34.90 50.65
C ASN A 578 22.74 34.73 52.08
N ILE A 579 22.40 33.51 52.51
CA ILE A 579 22.00 33.27 53.89
C ILE A 579 23.21 33.48 54.81
N GLN A 580 23.04 34.31 55.85
CA GLN A 580 24.10 34.67 56.78
C GLN A 580 23.64 34.51 58.22
N PHE A 581 24.52 33.96 59.04
CA PHE A 581 24.36 33.89 60.48
C PHE A 581 24.41 35.29 61.09
N VAL A 582 23.46 35.61 61.99
CA VAL A 582 23.43 36.89 62.71
C VAL A 582 23.82 36.71 64.17
N LYS A 583 23.17 35.78 64.89
CA LYS A 583 23.44 35.49 66.31
C LYS A 583 22.83 34.14 66.71
N ILE A 584 23.38 33.56 67.78
CA ILE A 584 22.83 32.37 68.44
C ILE A 584 22.55 32.69 69.92
N LYS A 585 21.45 32.13 70.44
CA LYS A 585 21.13 32.15 71.87
C LYS A 585 20.77 30.75 72.33
N TRP A 586 21.36 30.32 73.44
CA TRP A 586 21.13 29.00 74.00
C TRP A 586 20.19 29.06 75.20
N TYR A 587 19.35 28.04 75.31
CA TYR A 587 18.43 27.84 76.42
C TYR A 587 18.46 26.38 76.86
N SER A 588 18.28 26.14 78.15
CA SER A 588 17.93 24.81 78.66
C SER A 588 16.40 24.70 78.70
N PHE A 589 15.86 23.52 78.44
CA PHE A 589 14.43 23.27 78.49
C PHE A 589 14.08 21.94 79.17
N ASP A 590 12.89 21.88 79.76
CA ASP A 590 12.39 20.74 80.54
C ASP A 590 11.55 19.75 79.71
N GLY A 591 11.52 19.90 78.39
CA GLY A 591 10.77 19.03 77.48
C GLY A 591 9.32 19.44 77.23
N VAL A 592 8.78 20.48 77.89
CA VAL A 592 7.35 20.83 77.75
C VAL A 592 7.11 22.30 77.40
N SER A 593 7.77 23.28 78.04
CA SER A 593 7.71 24.71 77.61
C SER A 593 8.64 25.68 78.36
N LYS A 594 9.30 25.27 79.45
CA LYS A 594 10.08 26.21 80.28
C LYS A 594 11.50 26.36 79.74
N ILE A 595 11.77 27.47 79.07
CA ILE A 595 13.11 27.82 78.56
C ILE A 595 13.87 28.72 79.54
N THR A 596 15.08 28.32 79.93
CA THR A 596 15.99 29.14 80.78
C THR A 596 17.22 29.54 79.97
N PRO A 597 17.50 30.85 79.75
CA PRO A 597 18.65 31.30 78.96
C PRO A 597 19.98 30.89 79.60
N LEU A 598 20.95 30.48 78.78
CA LEU A 598 22.34 30.28 79.21
C LEU A 598 23.16 31.55 78.94
N SER A 599 24.04 31.88 79.88
CA SER A 599 25.06 32.93 79.75
C SER A 599 26.34 32.36 79.10
N SER A 600 27.22 33.22 78.56
CA SER A 600 28.39 32.77 77.77
C SER A 600 29.45 31.97 78.55
N GLY A 601 29.34 31.90 79.88
CA GLY A 601 30.23 31.11 80.75
C GLY A 601 29.58 29.89 81.37
N ASP A 602 28.27 29.67 81.13
CA ASP A 602 27.56 28.49 81.62
C ASP A 602 28.03 27.26 80.84
N LYS A 603 28.13 26.12 81.54
CA LYS A 603 28.48 24.84 80.92
C LYS A 603 27.24 23.98 80.74
N PHE A 604 27.19 23.19 79.68
CA PHE A 604 26.17 22.17 79.55
C PHE A 604 26.30 21.15 80.68
N VAL A 605 25.15 20.66 81.14
CA VAL A 605 24.99 19.67 82.20
C VAL A 605 24.44 18.40 81.58
N GLU A 606 25.01 17.27 81.97
CA GLU A 606 24.59 15.93 81.56
C GLU A 606 23.11 15.69 81.82
N GLY A 607 22.44 15.02 80.87
CA GLY A 607 21.03 14.63 81.01
C GLY A 607 20.03 15.80 80.90
N LYS A 608 20.50 17.01 80.56
CA LYS A 608 19.63 18.16 80.30
C LYS A 608 19.46 18.40 78.81
N LYS A 609 18.28 18.88 78.43
CA LYS A 609 17.95 19.24 77.05
C LYS A 609 18.21 20.72 76.78
N TYR A 610 18.63 21.04 75.56
CA TYR A 610 19.00 22.40 75.16
C TYR A 610 18.37 22.80 73.83
N CYS A 611 18.02 24.08 73.67
CA CYS A 611 17.64 24.65 72.39
C CYS A 611 18.53 25.82 72.02
N ALA A 612 18.89 25.90 70.74
CA ALA A 612 19.68 26.96 70.15
C ALA A 612 18.80 27.78 69.21
N ASN A 613 18.54 29.04 69.55
CA ASN A 613 17.83 29.97 68.69
C ASN A 613 18.84 30.68 67.79
N ILE A 614 18.85 30.32 66.51
CA ILE A 614 19.74 30.87 65.50
C ILE A 614 18.98 31.91 64.68
N THR A 615 19.42 33.17 64.75
CA THR A 615 18.92 34.26 63.91
C THR A 615 19.77 34.35 62.65
N PHE A 616 19.13 34.54 61.50
CA PHE A 616 19.78 34.62 60.20
C PHE A 616 19.19 35.74 59.34
N THR A 617 19.90 36.14 58.29
CA THR A 617 19.45 37.14 57.32
C THR A 617 19.79 36.70 55.89
N PRO A 618 18.95 36.99 54.88
CA PRO A 618 17.61 37.59 54.98
C PRO A 618 16.57 36.66 55.62
N ALA A 619 15.42 37.22 56.02
CA ALA A 619 14.30 36.46 56.57
C ALA A 619 13.71 35.48 55.54
N ILE A 620 13.40 34.25 55.95
CA ILE A 620 12.91 33.17 55.07
C ILE A 620 11.64 32.57 55.70
N ALA A 621 10.61 32.27 54.89
CA ALA A 621 9.35 31.70 55.37
C ALA A 621 9.44 30.17 55.62
N SER A 622 8.89 29.71 56.74
CA SER A 622 9.02 28.32 57.24
C SER A 622 8.37 27.23 56.39
N ALA A 623 7.38 27.56 55.56
CA ALA A 623 6.64 26.58 54.76
C ALA A 623 7.42 26.03 53.55
N ASN A 624 8.60 26.59 53.25
CA ASN A 624 9.27 26.44 51.95
C ASN A 624 10.66 25.77 52.01
N TYR A 625 11.16 25.39 53.19
CA TYR A 625 12.54 24.89 53.36
C TYR A 625 12.64 23.73 54.35
N LEU A 626 13.69 22.94 54.21
CA LEU A 626 14.11 21.98 55.25
C LEU A 626 15.46 22.38 55.86
N LEU A 627 15.57 22.23 57.18
CA LEU A 627 16.85 22.30 57.89
C LEU A 627 17.43 20.91 58.05
N ILE A 628 18.71 20.76 57.71
CA ILE A 628 19.48 19.55 57.93
C ILE A 628 20.82 19.88 58.56
N ASP A 629 21.39 18.95 59.33
CA ASP A 629 22.77 19.05 59.79
C ASP A 629 23.76 18.73 58.66
N GLU A 630 25.06 18.82 58.94
CA GLU A 630 26.13 18.48 58.00
C GLU A 630 26.13 17.01 57.54
N ASN A 631 25.44 16.13 58.25
CA ASN A 631 25.26 14.72 57.93
C ASN A 631 23.91 14.43 57.25
N GLY A 632 23.10 15.46 56.98
CA GLY A 632 21.78 15.34 56.36
C GLY A 632 20.63 14.96 57.31
N ASN A 633 20.89 14.88 58.62
CA ASN A 633 19.86 14.57 59.61
C ASN A 633 19.01 15.79 59.93
N LYS A 634 17.74 15.54 60.21
CA LYS A 634 16.78 16.59 60.61
C LYS A 634 16.88 16.81 62.12
N PRO A 635 16.73 18.06 62.61
CA PRO A 635 16.59 18.29 64.04
C PRO A 635 15.36 17.56 64.58
N TRP A 636 15.42 17.15 65.85
CA TRP A 636 14.30 16.47 66.53
C TRP A 636 13.01 17.29 66.50
N TYR A 637 13.14 18.61 66.57
CA TYR A 637 12.07 19.57 66.36
C TYR A 637 12.68 20.92 65.97
N ALA A 638 11.97 21.73 65.19
CA ALA A 638 12.37 23.09 64.91
C ALA A 638 11.15 24.02 64.85
N GLU A 639 11.12 25.04 65.70
CA GLU A 639 10.13 26.12 65.63
C GLU A 639 10.68 27.29 64.83
N TRP A 640 9.85 27.86 63.97
CA TRP A 640 10.26 28.90 63.03
C TRP A 640 9.46 30.18 63.19
N ASP A 641 10.19 31.30 63.09
CA ASP A 641 9.70 32.59 62.63
C ASP A 641 10.48 32.97 61.36
N SER A 642 10.00 33.93 60.60
CA SER A 642 10.64 34.53 59.44
C SER A 642 12.12 34.90 59.63
N SER A 643 12.58 35.20 60.85
CA SER A 643 13.93 35.75 61.12
C SER A 643 14.83 34.88 62.00
N TYR A 644 14.33 33.77 62.55
CA TYR A 644 15.10 32.83 63.35
C TYR A 644 14.46 31.44 63.37
N PHE A 645 15.27 30.42 63.61
CA PHE A 645 14.77 29.08 63.94
C PHE A 645 15.32 28.63 65.29
N SER A 646 14.59 27.75 65.96
CA SER A 646 15.02 27.11 67.20
C SER A 646 15.43 25.67 66.90
N TRP A 647 16.69 25.31 67.18
CA TRP A 647 17.21 23.97 66.99
C TRP A 647 17.27 23.24 68.33
N PHE A 648 16.52 22.16 68.47
CA PHE A 648 16.41 21.42 69.72
C PHE A 648 17.36 20.22 69.75
N PHE A 649 18.05 20.08 70.87
CA PHE A 649 18.93 18.98 71.20
C PHE A 649 18.33 18.23 72.40
N ASP A 650 18.36 16.91 72.33
CA ASP A 650 18.01 16.03 73.45
C ASP A 650 19.10 16.07 74.55
N ASP A 651 19.05 15.11 75.46
CA ASP A 651 19.90 15.04 76.65
C ASP A 651 21.39 15.18 76.30
N ALA A 652 22.03 16.23 76.82
CA ALA A 652 23.47 16.42 76.65
C ALA A 652 24.21 15.22 77.25
N PRO A 653 25.04 14.52 76.47
CA PRO A 653 25.77 13.35 76.94
C PRO A 653 26.84 13.73 77.96
N ALA A 654 27.20 12.78 78.83
CA ALA A 654 28.27 12.93 79.81
C ALA A 654 29.61 13.31 79.16
N ALA A 655 30.44 14.06 79.88
CA ALA A 655 31.82 14.31 79.47
C ALA A 655 32.56 12.96 79.38
N THR A 656 33.18 12.67 78.24
CA THR A 656 33.77 11.35 77.98
C THR A 656 34.98 11.07 78.86
N HIS A 657 35.02 9.90 79.49
CA HIS A 657 36.26 9.24 79.93
C HIS A 657 36.78 8.38 78.77
N THR A 658 38.08 8.08 78.75
CA THR A 658 38.70 7.24 77.71
C THR A 658 38.43 5.76 77.96
N HIS A 659 37.85 5.07 76.98
CA HIS A 659 37.64 3.63 77.03
C HIS A 659 38.92 2.85 76.75
N THR A 660 39.27 1.93 77.64
CA THR A 660 40.28 0.88 77.41
C THR A 660 39.61 -0.43 77.01
N TYR A 661 40.22 -1.15 76.07
CA TYR A 661 39.75 -2.42 75.54
C TYR A 661 40.87 -3.46 75.62
N ASP A 662 40.53 -4.71 75.89
CA ASP A 662 41.46 -5.83 75.82
C ASP A 662 41.24 -6.57 74.50
N ASP A 663 42.18 -6.39 73.56
CA ASP A 663 42.08 -6.95 72.21
C ASP A 663 42.26 -8.49 72.17
N ALA A 664 42.58 -9.12 73.31
CA ALA A 664 42.67 -10.58 73.42
C ALA A 664 41.35 -11.24 73.87
N ILE A 665 40.37 -10.48 74.36
CA ILE A 665 39.14 -11.02 74.97
C ILE A 665 37.91 -10.55 74.19
N TRP A 666 37.28 -11.50 73.47
CA TRP A 666 36.02 -11.26 72.78
C TRP A 666 34.82 -11.45 73.71
N THR A 667 33.90 -10.49 73.68
CA THR A 667 32.55 -10.64 74.23
C THR A 667 31.63 -11.10 73.11
N THR A 668 30.71 -12.03 73.39
CA THR A 668 29.87 -12.64 72.35
C THR A 668 28.44 -12.83 72.84
N ASP A 669 27.47 -12.69 71.95
CA ASP A 669 26.08 -13.15 72.13
C ASP A 669 25.68 -14.11 70.99
N ASP A 670 24.40 -14.42 70.82
CA ASP A 670 23.90 -15.33 69.78
C ASP A 670 24.04 -14.81 68.36
N ASN A 671 24.15 -13.50 68.17
CA ASN A 671 24.10 -12.88 66.86
C ASN A 671 25.46 -12.26 66.46
N ASN A 672 26.23 -11.75 67.42
CA ASN A 672 27.45 -10.98 67.19
C ASN A 672 28.59 -11.26 68.20
N HIS A 673 29.80 -10.81 67.84
CA HIS A 673 30.96 -10.69 68.74
C HIS A 673 31.52 -9.26 68.70
N TRP A 674 32.09 -8.79 69.82
CA TRP A 674 32.67 -7.44 69.96
C TRP A 674 33.69 -7.38 71.11
N HIS A 675 34.51 -6.32 71.13
CA HIS A 675 35.31 -5.94 72.30
C HIS A 675 34.52 -4.97 73.18
N GLN A 676 34.42 -5.26 74.47
CA GLN A 676 33.75 -4.40 75.45
C GLN A 676 34.78 -3.64 76.29
N CYS A 677 34.45 -2.41 76.70
CA CYS A 677 35.35 -1.61 77.53
C CYS A 677 35.66 -2.32 78.88
N THR A 678 36.95 -2.44 79.19
CA THR A 678 37.45 -3.13 80.38
C THR A 678 37.69 -2.20 81.57
N ASP A 679 37.57 -0.88 81.42
CA ASP A 679 37.69 0.09 82.52
C ASP A 679 36.65 -0.25 83.63
N PRO A 680 37.08 -0.50 84.89
CA PRO A 680 36.18 -0.78 86.01
C PRO A 680 35.14 0.32 86.25
N ASN A 681 35.46 1.58 85.92
CA ASN A 681 34.64 2.75 86.20
C ASN A 681 33.81 3.21 84.99
N CYS A 682 33.76 2.44 83.90
CA CYS A 682 32.97 2.79 82.72
C CYS A 682 31.46 2.78 83.06
N PRO A 683 30.76 3.94 83.02
CA PRO A 683 29.36 4.06 83.41
C PRO A 683 28.39 3.37 82.44
N ASN A 684 28.81 3.08 81.20
CA ASN A 684 28.01 2.36 80.21
C ASN A 684 28.83 1.31 79.45
N LYS A 685 29.21 0.22 80.11
CA LYS A 685 29.96 -0.88 79.44
C LYS A 685 29.22 -1.48 78.25
N ILE A 686 27.89 -1.54 78.28
CA ILE A 686 27.08 -2.19 77.23
C ILE A 686 27.05 -1.33 75.95
N GLY A 687 27.03 0.00 76.06
CA GLY A 687 27.10 0.90 74.91
C GLY A 687 28.52 1.21 74.42
N SER A 688 29.55 0.91 75.22
CA SER A 688 30.95 1.17 74.89
C SER A 688 31.64 -0.09 74.37
N ILE A 689 31.33 -0.40 73.11
CA ILE A 689 31.84 -1.57 72.37
C ILE A 689 32.56 -1.13 71.09
N LYS A 690 33.53 -1.92 70.63
CA LYS A 690 34.16 -1.78 69.31
C LYS A 690 34.26 -3.13 68.61
N ASP A 691 34.56 -3.12 67.32
CA ASP A 691 34.72 -4.32 66.50
C ASP A 691 33.51 -5.26 66.55
N SER A 692 32.30 -4.69 66.65
CA SER A 692 31.07 -5.47 66.67
C SER A 692 30.74 -5.98 65.27
N ALA A 693 30.67 -7.30 65.14
CA ALA A 693 30.35 -7.98 63.89
C ALA A 693 29.54 -9.25 64.15
N ALA A 694 28.72 -9.63 63.17
CA ALA A 694 28.00 -10.89 63.20
C ALA A 694 28.97 -12.08 63.18
N HIS A 695 28.57 -13.22 63.76
CA HIS A 695 29.38 -14.43 63.70
C HIS A 695 29.53 -14.93 62.27
N ASN A 696 30.77 -15.19 61.86
CA ASN A 696 31.06 -15.92 60.61
C ASN A 696 31.53 -17.34 60.95
N TYR A 697 30.62 -18.31 60.83
CA TYR A 697 30.85 -19.70 61.19
C TYR A 697 31.48 -20.48 60.04
N VAL A 698 32.62 -21.12 60.31
CA VAL A 698 33.23 -22.11 59.41
C VAL A 698 33.50 -23.36 60.25
N ASN A 699 32.98 -24.51 59.82
CA ASN A 699 33.04 -25.77 60.57
C ASN A 699 32.51 -25.68 62.02
N GLY A 700 31.39 -24.98 62.23
CA GLY A 700 30.66 -24.96 63.51
C GLY A 700 31.21 -24.02 64.59
N ALA A 701 32.28 -23.28 64.32
CA ALA A 701 32.80 -22.25 65.21
C ALA A 701 33.00 -20.92 64.47
N CYS A 702 32.75 -19.80 65.16
CA CYS A 702 33.01 -18.49 64.60
C CYS A 702 34.52 -18.32 64.41
N THR A 703 34.95 -17.99 63.20
CA THR A 703 36.38 -17.89 62.83
C THR A 703 37.13 -16.77 63.55
N ILE A 704 36.43 -15.83 64.17
CA ILE A 704 37.01 -14.66 64.84
C ILE A 704 37.01 -14.84 66.37
N CYS A 705 35.85 -15.09 66.98
CA CYS A 705 35.72 -15.17 68.44
C CYS A 705 35.72 -16.60 69.01
N GLY A 706 35.66 -17.63 68.15
CA GLY A 706 35.67 -19.03 68.57
C GLY A 706 34.38 -19.53 69.24
N LYS A 707 33.32 -18.71 69.32
CA LYS A 707 32.01 -19.16 69.84
C LYS A 707 31.47 -20.30 68.99
N ALA A 708 31.06 -21.41 69.62
CA ALA A 708 30.38 -22.51 68.94
C ALA A 708 28.98 -22.05 68.52
N GLY A 709 28.64 -22.22 67.24
CA GLY A 709 27.32 -21.87 66.71
C GLY A 709 26.28 -22.85 67.23
N GLY A 710 25.29 -22.35 67.96
CA GLY A 710 24.09 -23.11 68.30
C GLY A 710 23.30 -23.40 67.02
N THR A 711 23.37 -24.65 66.57
CA THR A 711 22.57 -25.34 65.54
C THR A 711 21.45 -24.50 64.89
N THR A 712 21.78 -23.75 63.84
CA THR A 712 20.90 -23.70 62.66
C THR A 712 21.34 -24.84 61.76
N GLU A 713 20.69 -26.00 61.91
CA GLU A 713 20.87 -27.13 60.99
C GLU A 713 20.49 -26.66 59.59
N GLU A 714 21.48 -26.34 58.77
CA GLU A 714 21.32 -26.36 57.32
C GLU A 714 21.08 -27.81 56.92
N HIS A 715 19.84 -28.12 56.58
CA HIS A 715 19.47 -29.40 56.02
C HIS A 715 19.89 -29.46 54.56
N HIS A 716 20.67 -30.48 54.19
CA HIS A 716 20.93 -30.77 52.78
C HIS A 716 19.77 -31.61 52.24
N PHE A 717 18.85 -31.01 51.49
CA PHE A 717 17.73 -31.75 50.91
C PHE A 717 18.15 -32.45 49.60
N ASP A 718 17.74 -33.70 49.43
CA ASP A 718 17.98 -34.49 48.23
C ASP A 718 17.30 -33.85 47.01
N THR A 719 17.95 -33.90 45.86
CA THR A 719 17.37 -33.47 44.58
C THR A 719 16.29 -34.44 44.07
N ALA A 720 16.28 -35.69 44.55
CA ALA A 720 15.23 -36.66 44.21
C ALA A 720 13.95 -36.41 45.02
N TRP A 721 12.80 -36.46 44.33
CA TRP A 721 11.49 -36.36 44.98
C TRP A 721 11.17 -37.63 45.76
N SER A 722 10.76 -37.47 47.01
CA SER A 722 10.05 -38.47 47.80
C SER A 722 8.54 -38.22 47.73
N TYR A 723 7.74 -39.28 47.87
CA TYR A 723 6.29 -39.16 47.81
C TYR A 723 5.58 -40.24 48.64
N ASP A 724 4.35 -39.95 49.05
CA ASP A 724 3.37 -40.92 49.54
C ASP A 724 2.04 -40.80 48.76
N SER A 725 0.95 -41.37 49.27
CA SER A 725 -0.35 -41.33 48.59
C SER A 725 -1.04 -39.96 48.57
N THR A 726 -0.54 -38.99 49.33
CA THR A 726 -1.18 -37.69 49.57
C THR A 726 -0.31 -36.55 49.08
N ASP A 727 0.99 -36.60 49.38
CA ASP A 727 1.93 -35.50 49.17
C ASP A 727 3.25 -35.97 48.53
N HIS A 728 4.03 -35.02 48.00
CA HIS A 728 5.44 -35.18 47.62
C HIS A 728 6.31 -34.13 48.30
N TRP A 729 7.60 -34.44 48.53
CA TRP A 729 8.57 -33.60 49.24
C TRP A 729 10.01 -34.02 48.93
N HIS A 730 10.99 -33.21 49.32
CA HIS A 730 12.40 -33.57 49.35
C HIS A 730 12.82 -33.97 50.77
N LYS A 731 13.61 -35.05 50.90
CA LYS A 731 14.11 -35.51 52.21
C LYS A 731 15.48 -34.92 52.49
N CYS A 732 15.75 -34.61 53.75
CA CYS A 732 17.10 -34.32 54.19
C CYS A 732 18.01 -35.54 53.97
N THR A 733 19.22 -35.33 53.44
CA THR A 733 20.24 -36.35 53.22
C THR A 733 21.17 -36.54 54.41
N ASP A 734 21.06 -35.69 55.44
CA ASP A 734 21.89 -35.77 56.64
C ASP A 734 21.52 -37.04 57.45
N GLU A 735 22.54 -37.83 57.84
CA GLU A 735 22.35 -39.15 58.43
C GLU A 735 21.59 -39.08 59.77
N GLY A 736 20.39 -39.69 59.82
CA GLY A 736 19.53 -39.69 61.01
C GLY A 736 18.56 -38.49 61.13
N CYS A 737 18.45 -37.64 60.10
CA CYS A 737 17.53 -36.51 60.06
C CYS A 737 16.22 -36.85 59.33
N ASP A 738 15.07 -36.55 59.95
CA ASP A 738 13.73 -36.79 59.39
C ASP A 738 13.09 -35.52 58.76
N ALA A 739 13.86 -34.43 58.62
CA ALA A 739 13.35 -33.17 58.06
C ALA A 739 13.00 -33.27 56.56
N VAL A 740 11.97 -32.53 56.14
CA VAL A 740 11.46 -32.51 54.76
C VAL A 740 11.24 -31.07 54.27
N SER A 741 11.47 -30.80 52.98
CA SER A 741 11.17 -29.52 52.32
C SER A 741 10.17 -29.69 51.17
N ASP A 742 9.57 -28.58 50.75
CA ASP A 742 8.70 -28.50 49.56
C ASP A 742 7.53 -29.51 49.58
N LYS A 743 7.03 -29.82 50.78
CA LYS A 743 5.92 -30.75 50.95
C LYS A 743 4.64 -30.16 50.39
N ALA A 744 4.14 -30.75 49.31
CA ALA A 744 2.93 -30.31 48.63
C ALA A 744 2.05 -31.50 48.21
N PRO A 745 0.72 -31.31 48.09
CA PRO A 745 -0.15 -32.29 47.47
C PRO A 745 0.25 -32.58 46.03
N HIS A 746 -0.07 -33.77 45.53
CA HIS A 746 0.25 -34.15 44.14
C HIS A 746 -0.42 -33.25 43.10
N GLU A 747 0.39 -32.54 42.32
CA GLU A 747 -0.05 -31.80 41.13
C GLU A 747 0.12 -32.67 39.88
N TRP A 748 -0.99 -32.90 39.16
CA TRP A 748 -1.01 -33.82 38.03
C TRP A 748 -0.50 -33.15 36.76
N VAL A 749 0.67 -33.57 36.29
CA VAL A 749 1.36 -32.97 35.12
C VAL A 749 1.05 -33.68 33.81
N GLY A 750 0.39 -34.83 33.85
CA GLY A 750 -0.03 -35.54 32.65
C GLY A 750 -0.56 -36.95 32.91
N TRP A 751 -0.74 -37.68 31.81
CA TRP A 751 -1.21 -39.08 31.81
C TRP A 751 -0.13 -40.01 31.25
N ARG A 752 0.01 -41.18 31.88
CA ARG A 752 0.80 -42.31 31.36
C ARG A 752 -0.17 -43.41 30.91
N VAL A 753 0.09 -43.97 29.74
CA VAL A 753 -0.63 -45.11 29.19
C VAL A 753 0.34 -46.30 29.18
N ASP A 754 0.01 -47.38 29.87
CA ASP A 754 0.84 -48.58 29.95
C ASP A 754 0.31 -49.64 28.96
N GLU A 755 0.93 -49.71 27.77
CA GLU A 755 0.77 -50.80 26.80
C GLU A 755 1.68 -51.97 27.22
N PRO A 756 1.22 -53.25 27.29
CA PRO A 756 0.05 -53.84 26.63
C PRO A 756 -1.18 -54.05 27.54
N TYR A 757 -1.16 -53.55 28.78
CA TYR A 757 -2.19 -53.84 29.79
C TYR A 757 -3.42 -52.93 29.70
N GLY A 758 -3.36 -51.91 28.85
CA GLY A 758 -4.49 -51.05 28.54
C GLY A 758 -5.01 -50.26 29.73
N THR A 759 -4.12 -49.75 30.57
CA THR A 759 -4.45 -48.88 31.70
C THR A 759 -3.90 -47.49 31.49
N HIS A 760 -4.56 -46.49 32.07
CA HIS A 760 -4.05 -45.12 32.10
C HIS A 760 -4.11 -44.56 33.52
N GLN A 761 -3.10 -43.76 33.87
CA GLN A 761 -2.91 -43.22 35.21
C GLN A 761 -2.41 -41.79 35.11
N ARG A 762 -2.87 -40.91 36.00
CA ARG A 762 -2.27 -39.59 36.16
C ARG A 762 -0.93 -39.77 36.85
N PHE A 763 0.05 -38.97 36.46
CA PHE A 763 1.33 -38.92 37.15
C PHE A 763 1.65 -37.50 37.59
N CYS A 764 2.29 -37.39 38.75
CA CYS A 764 2.90 -36.17 39.23
C CYS A 764 4.38 -36.15 38.80
N ASN A 765 4.98 -34.96 38.72
CA ASN A 765 6.39 -34.81 38.34
C ASN A 765 7.36 -35.48 39.34
N CYS A 766 6.90 -35.73 40.57
CA CYS A 766 7.63 -36.48 41.60
C CYS A 766 7.72 -37.99 41.30
N GLY A 767 7.00 -38.48 40.29
CA GLY A 767 6.93 -39.90 39.93
C GLY A 767 5.78 -40.67 40.59
N TYR A 768 5.03 -40.05 41.51
CA TYR A 768 3.82 -40.64 42.07
C TYR A 768 2.74 -40.82 41.00
N ARG A 769 2.03 -41.95 41.10
CA ARG A 769 0.96 -42.34 40.18
C ARG A 769 -0.29 -42.64 40.97
N ASP A 770 -1.41 -42.13 40.47
CA ASP A 770 -2.72 -42.47 41.04
C ASP A 770 -3.13 -43.90 40.65
N TYR A 771 -4.19 -44.41 41.27
CA TYR A 771 -4.76 -45.71 40.97
C TYR A 771 -5.20 -45.79 39.51
N GLY A 772 -4.46 -46.56 38.71
CA GLY A 772 -4.82 -46.88 37.34
C GLY A 772 -6.01 -47.80 37.25
N HIS A 773 -6.83 -47.59 36.24
CA HIS A 773 -7.89 -48.51 35.83
C HIS A 773 -7.72 -48.85 34.36
N THR A 774 -8.32 -49.97 33.95
CA THR A 774 -8.38 -50.37 32.54
C THR A 774 -9.18 -49.35 31.75
N TYR A 775 -8.65 -48.88 30.62
CA TYR A 775 -9.32 -47.87 29.81
C TYR A 775 -10.62 -48.44 29.23
N HIS A 776 -11.74 -47.77 29.49
CA HIS A 776 -13.02 -48.02 28.84
C HIS A 776 -13.26 -46.84 27.90
N LEU A 777 -12.63 -46.86 26.73
CA LEU A 777 -12.60 -45.72 25.82
C LEU A 777 -13.84 -45.71 24.93
N ALA A 778 -14.49 -44.55 24.85
CA ALA A 778 -15.50 -44.27 23.84
C ALA A 778 -15.00 -43.16 22.92
N TYR A 779 -15.50 -43.15 21.68
CA TYR A 779 -15.24 -42.07 20.75
C TYR A 779 -16.25 -40.94 20.95
N ALA A 780 -15.76 -39.70 20.94
CA ALA A 780 -16.57 -38.49 20.87
C ALA A 780 -16.21 -37.68 19.62
N ALA A 781 -17.20 -37.02 19.04
CA ALA A 781 -17.00 -36.10 17.94
C ALA A 781 -16.60 -34.71 18.45
N ASP A 782 -15.57 -34.13 17.85
CA ASP A 782 -15.12 -32.76 18.07
C ASP A 782 -15.56 -31.89 16.88
N GLY A 783 -16.88 -31.79 16.69
CA GLY A 783 -17.48 -31.12 15.54
C GLY A 783 -16.93 -31.64 14.20
N GLU A 784 -16.67 -30.72 13.27
CA GLU A 784 -16.05 -31.03 11.97
C GLU A 784 -14.56 -31.37 12.06
N ASN A 785 -13.88 -30.99 13.15
CA ASN A 785 -12.42 -31.09 13.29
C ASN A 785 -11.93 -32.54 13.38
N GLY A 786 -12.79 -33.47 13.82
CA GLY A 786 -12.45 -34.88 13.94
C GLY A 786 -13.12 -35.56 15.13
N HIS A 787 -12.51 -36.63 15.62
CA HIS A 787 -12.94 -37.33 16.82
C HIS A 787 -11.77 -37.68 17.72
N TYR A 788 -12.05 -37.84 19.01
CA TYR A 788 -11.08 -38.26 20.01
C TYR A 788 -11.67 -39.40 20.85
N GLN A 789 -10.79 -40.17 21.50
CA GLN A 789 -11.20 -41.15 22.49
C GLN A 789 -11.18 -40.50 23.87
N TYR A 790 -12.16 -40.81 24.70
CA TYR A 790 -12.19 -40.40 26.10
C TYR A 790 -12.53 -41.58 26.99
N CYS A 791 -12.08 -41.54 28.24
CA CYS A 791 -12.40 -42.57 29.21
C CYS A 791 -13.83 -42.41 29.75
N THR A 792 -14.61 -43.49 29.73
CA THR A 792 -15.98 -43.53 30.26
C THR A 792 -16.05 -44.03 31.71
N THR A 793 -14.91 -44.39 32.32
CA THR A 793 -14.86 -44.93 33.68
C THR A 793 -14.96 -43.82 34.72
N GLY A 794 -16.12 -43.69 35.35
CA GLY A 794 -16.35 -42.78 36.48
C GLY A 794 -16.08 -41.31 36.15
N ASN A 795 -15.37 -40.60 37.03
CA ASN A 795 -14.99 -39.19 36.85
C ASN A 795 -13.62 -39.03 36.16
N CYS A 796 -13.18 -40.02 35.37
CA CYS A 796 -11.90 -39.93 34.67
C CYS A 796 -11.95 -38.88 33.55
N THR A 797 -10.95 -37.99 33.51
CA THR A 797 -10.86 -36.91 32.50
C THR A 797 -9.84 -37.19 31.40
N TYR A 798 -9.44 -38.46 31.23
CA TYR A 798 -8.49 -38.85 30.17
C TYR A 798 -9.13 -38.71 28.79
N GLN A 799 -8.44 -38.03 27.87
CA GLN A 799 -8.79 -37.92 26.46
C GLN A 799 -7.53 -37.99 25.58
N THR A 800 -7.66 -38.57 24.39
CA THR A 800 -6.60 -38.55 23.36
C THR A 800 -6.66 -37.25 22.57
N SER A 801 -5.64 -36.99 21.75
CA SER A 801 -5.70 -35.92 20.74
C SER A 801 -6.81 -36.19 19.71
N THR A 802 -7.42 -35.12 19.19
CA THR A 802 -8.39 -35.18 18.09
C THR A 802 -7.70 -35.66 16.81
N VAL A 803 -8.26 -36.70 16.19
CA VAL A 803 -7.84 -37.22 14.89
C VAL A 803 -8.94 -37.00 13.84
N PRO A 804 -8.61 -36.79 12.56
CA PRO A 804 -9.61 -36.51 11.53
C PRO A 804 -10.67 -37.62 11.39
N HIS A 805 -11.87 -37.25 10.97
CA HIS A 805 -12.96 -38.19 10.69
C HIS A 805 -12.62 -39.15 9.54
N ASN A 806 -13.06 -40.41 9.66
CA ASN A 806 -12.98 -41.41 8.60
C ASN A 806 -14.39 -41.76 8.12
N TYR A 807 -14.78 -41.21 6.97
CA TYR A 807 -16.14 -41.24 6.46
C TYR A 807 -16.41 -42.45 5.56
N ASP A 808 -17.57 -43.08 5.76
CA ASP A 808 -18.23 -43.93 4.76
C ASP A 808 -19.61 -43.30 4.48
N GLY A 809 -19.74 -42.65 3.32
CA GLY A 809 -20.83 -41.70 3.06
C GLY A 809 -20.69 -40.41 3.88
N ASP A 810 -21.77 -39.99 4.55
CA ASP A 810 -21.81 -38.75 5.36
C ASP A 810 -21.55 -38.98 6.85
N THR A 811 -21.41 -40.23 7.27
CA THR A 811 -21.19 -40.59 8.67
C THR A 811 -19.77 -41.10 8.89
N CYS A 812 -19.11 -40.58 9.91
CA CYS A 812 -17.83 -41.09 10.37
C CYS A 812 -18.02 -42.48 10.96
N THR A 813 -17.34 -43.46 10.38
CA THR A 813 -17.42 -44.88 10.77
C THR A 813 -16.91 -45.17 12.19
N ILE A 814 -16.23 -44.21 12.81
CA ILE A 814 -15.57 -44.39 14.11
C ILE A 814 -16.37 -43.76 15.25
N CYS A 815 -16.75 -42.49 15.12
CA CYS A 815 -17.43 -41.73 16.18
C CYS A 815 -18.93 -41.48 15.92
N GLY A 816 -19.43 -41.86 14.74
CA GLY A 816 -20.83 -41.63 14.36
C GLY A 816 -21.17 -40.19 14.01
N TYR A 817 -20.19 -39.28 13.95
CA TYR A 817 -20.41 -37.91 13.51
C TYR A 817 -20.95 -37.90 12.08
N THR A 818 -22.14 -37.35 11.89
CA THR A 818 -22.74 -37.20 10.56
C THR A 818 -22.59 -35.75 10.17
N LYS A 819 -22.04 -35.48 8.98
CA LYS A 819 -22.03 -34.13 8.41
C LYS A 819 -23.46 -33.61 8.45
N THR A 820 -23.72 -32.50 9.14
CA THR A 820 -25.04 -31.89 9.17
C THR A 820 -25.33 -31.19 7.84
N GLY A 821 -25.58 -31.99 6.80
CA GLY A 821 -26.53 -31.65 5.74
C GLY A 821 -27.92 -32.03 6.22
N GLY A 822 -28.91 -31.15 6.03
CA GLY A 822 -30.29 -31.37 6.45
C GLY A 822 -30.83 -32.74 6.02
N GLY A 823 -31.60 -33.36 6.92
CA GLY A 823 -32.31 -34.62 6.68
C GLY A 823 -33.13 -34.59 5.37
N GLU A 824 -33.40 -35.75 4.77
CA GLU A 824 -34.36 -36.70 5.35
C GLU A 824 -34.02 -38.20 5.08
N ILE A 825 -34.07 -38.97 6.18
CA ILE A 825 -34.12 -40.42 6.48
C ILE A 825 -34.80 -41.37 5.42
N VAL A 826 -34.17 -42.44 4.85
CA VAL A 826 -33.87 -43.86 5.33
C VAL A 826 -34.94 -44.91 4.87
N PRO A 827 -34.69 -46.24 4.61
CA PRO A 827 -33.58 -47.06 4.03
C PRO A 827 -34.09 -48.31 3.17
N PRO A 828 -33.40 -49.49 3.05
CA PRO A 828 -32.72 -50.05 1.85
C PRO A 828 -33.42 -51.30 1.23
N THR A 829 -32.96 -51.96 0.14
CA THR A 829 -31.86 -52.96 0.00
C THR A 829 -32.04 -53.70 -1.37
N PRO A 830 -31.24 -54.70 -1.83
CA PRO A 830 -29.80 -54.81 -2.15
C PRO A 830 -29.49 -55.40 -3.56
N GLY A 831 -28.22 -55.31 -3.99
CA GLY A 831 -27.57 -56.27 -4.89
C GLY A 831 -27.63 -55.90 -6.37
N GLY A 832 -26.57 -55.98 -7.17
CA GLY A 832 -25.22 -56.49 -7.02
C GLY A 832 -24.58 -56.53 -8.41
N THR A 833 -23.26 -56.69 -8.43
CA THR A 833 -22.45 -57.16 -9.57
C THR A 833 -22.05 -56.13 -10.63
N ILE A 834 -20.74 -55.88 -10.66
CA ILE A 834 -20.01 -55.26 -11.77
C ILE A 834 -19.99 -56.24 -12.95
N VAL A 835 -20.41 -55.78 -14.14
CA VAL A 835 -20.05 -56.36 -15.44
C VAL A 835 -19.70 -55.23 -16.39
N ILE A 836 -18.46 -55.23 -16.89
CA ILE A 836 -17.99 -54.34 -17.96
C ILE A 836 -18.29 -55.03 -19.30
N ILE A 837 -19.17 -54.44 -20.11
CA ILE A 837 -19.20 -54.58 -21.58
C ILE A 837 -19.71 -53.27 -22.19
N VAL A 838 -18.96 -52.71 -23.14
CA VAL A 838 -19.34 -51.63 -24.09
C VAL A 838 -19.45 -52.30 -25.49
N PRO A 839 -20.10 -51.76 -26.55
CA PRO A 839 -21.16 -50.73 -26.74
C PRO A 839 -22.35 -51.25 -27.60
N ALA A 840 -23.41 -50.45 -27.81
CA ALA A 840 -24.04 -50.22 -29.13
C ALA A 840 -25.17 -49.17 -29.07
N GLU A 841 -25.28 -48.45 -30.19
CA GLU A 841 -26.23 -47.40 -30.58
C GLU A 841 -27.71 -47.83 -30.53
N GLU A 842 -28.62 -46.88 -30.31
CA GLU A 842 -29.67 -46.58 -31.31
C GLU A 842 -30.37 -45.23 -31.04
N GLU A 843 -30.64 -44.53 -32.13
CA GLU A 843 -31.25 -43.21 -32.27
C GLU A 843 -32.81 -43.21 -32.17
N PRO A 844 -33.49 -42.05 -32.23
CA PRO A 844 -34.75 -41.78 -31.53
C PRO A 844 -35.99 -41.66 -32.43
N ALA A 845 -37.19 -41.55 -31.83
CA ALA A 845 -38.38 -40.85 -32.36
C ALA A 845 -39.57 -40.92 -31.35
N PRO A 846 -40.69 -40.17 -31.52
CA PRO A 846 -40.82 -38.73 -31.77
C PRO A 846 -41.95 -38.07 -30.90
N ARG A 847 -42.04 -36.72 -30.97
CA ARG A 847 -43.19 -35.91 -30.48
C ARG A 847 -44.43 -36.08 -31.36
N PRO A 848 -45.59 -35.55 -30.91
CA PRO A 848 -46.25 -34.55 -31.75
C PRO A 848 -46.77 -33.29 -31.03
N ASN A 849 -46.57 -32.17 -31.73
CA ASN A 849 -47.21 -30.84 -31.80
C ASN A 849 -48.34 -30.39 -30.84
N PRO A 850 -48.47 -29.05 -30.70
CA PRO A 850 -49.71 -28.41 -31.10
C PRO A 850 -49.51 -27.17 -32.01
N SER A 851 -50.44 -26.96 -32.93
CA SER A 851 -50.61 -25.71 -33.67
C SER A 851 -52.08 -25.26 -33.64
N THR A 852 -52.23 -23.93 -33.61
CA THR A 852 -53.38 -23.09 -34.03
C THR A 852 -54.66 -23.07 -33.20
N GLY A 853 -55.11 -21.84 -32.91
CA GLY A 853 -56.46 -21.55 -32.42
C GLY A 853 -56.59 -20.14 -31.84
N ALA A 854 -56.79 -19.14 -32.70
CA ALA A 854 -57.24 -17.82 -32.32
C ALA A 854 -58.70 -17.86 -31.82
N LEU A 855 -59.07 -17.05 -30.81
CA LEU A 855 -60.39 -16.41 -30.71
C LEU A 855 -60.46 -15.38 -29.56
N THR A 856 -61.07 -14.26 -29.93
CA THR A 856 -61.40 -13.03 -29.20
C THR A 856 -62.60 -13.16 -28.25
N THR A 857 -62.60 -12.43 -27.12
CA THR A 857 -63.75 -11.82 -26.39
C THR A 857 -63.16 -10.98 -25.23
N VAL A 858 -63.12 -9.64 -25.24
CA VAL A 858 -64.14 -8.61 -24.92
C VAL A 858 -64.61 -8.55 -23.44
N ALA A 859 -64.34 -7.36 -22.85
CA ALA A 859 -65.03 -6.62 -21.77
C ALA A 859 -64.78 -6.94 -20.28
N ALA A 860 -64.14 -5.98 -19.58
CA ALA A 860 -64.73 -5.13 -18.52
C ALA A 860 -63.65 -4.14 -18.01
N LEU A 861 -63.62 -2.89 -18.48
CA LEU A 861 -64.09 -1.70 -17.74
C LEU A 861 -63.84 -1.69 -16.22
N THR A 862 -62.88 -0.87 -15.77
CA THR A 862 -63.17 0.22 -14.81
C THR A 862 -62.11 1.32 -14.94
N VAL A 863 -62.61 2.55 -15.05
CA VAL A 863 -61.90 3.82 -15.14
C VAL A 863 -61.80 4.41 -13.74
N ALA A 864 -60.65 5.01 -13.40
CA ALA A 864 -60.59 6.17 -12.51
C ALA A 864 -59.41 7.06 -12.92
N THR A 865 -59.77 8.15 -13.58
CA THR A 865 -58.93 9.32 -13.90
C THR A 865 -58.87 10.24 -12.67
N ILE A 866 -57.77 11.00 -12.50
CA ILE A 866 -57.73 12.48 -12.38
C ILE A 866 -56.28 12.87 -12.05
N THR A 867 -55.48 13.40 -12.98
CA THR A 867 -55.36 14.74 -13.62
C THR A 867 -54.22 15.56 -12.99
N ARG A 868 -53.26 15.92 -13.86
CA ARG A 868 -52.17 16.88 -13.66
C ARG A 868 -52.67 18.32 -13.51
N HIS A 869 -51.85 19.14 -12.86
CA HIS A 869 -51.24 20.27 -13.58
C HIS A 869 -49.72 20.09 -13.58
#